data_AF-A0A1G7DGA2-F1
#
_entry.id   AF-A0A1G7DGA2-F1
#
_cell.length_a   1.000
_cell.length_b   1.000
_cell.length_c   1.000
_cell.angle_alpha   90.00
_cell.angle_beta   90.00
_cell.angle_gamma   90.00
#
_symmetry.space_group_name_H-M   'P 1'
#
loop_
_entity.id
_entity.type
_entity.pdbx_description
1 polymer ?
#
loop_
_entity_poly.entity_id
_entity_poly.type
_entity_poly.pdbx_seq_one_letter_code
_entity_poly.pdbx_strand_id
1 'polypeptide(L)'
;MIPIVADPNEGESLDSWLEYLADLNHCRPRDISGRIDKNPSQSACLSNVADGPVLTLLSATTGIPTSTLERCTTQVYEQFGLRTSVRAYQGSGTWFMRNDSGYCPTCLREDDLRWQLSWHVRWTSVCTRHLTVICDACPHCGGRIRATTIAHPRRTSSPRSNWRAKQCPYGCSTETLAQADVTVVDEGSEAVRGQQWINKVIKDGEATCAYTQGRRVSAQTVFADLAVLTRHALYALTPKGKLAGTESDETEATRSNSRLLRFVTSADFLEARVMAMEVLHEPDSHHSWLTRDRVNRIIQRDGRGQRLRISAPLRRTLGLHSHLPTYVSTQPERDAIGRLRTQHATIGVEYLVESAIDQMNLSASLWPTVRVQAPKLPPRIERSFAITGPILLAGLGRHPHWSRLAREFGLDADEPTLRRTMAQLITNECGSDALDYLLELHAHLGAYPPPIDYRRRRRLFPNPTGISGNRARSLARSADAYLTHAFRWKIDRYIWQLLTGNDPFVTNGVALLHGPAAYAYRKFVHTMQDPLRAHAGEVAQRLLLRHRIGEPVTYQPRWDHQQRCWSPEGHCDHYLPDTGRNDLRRSSLSLAAAVSTAGDAEELVHLALAGEPILARRLTRFIDTAHLPDLKSAGDVLGVQPLQVTKERSYLADGLGDDLYTATLPKMLSSAGSELLDLARPHRDRLREIGRDAPGRRDPADGPNSAVDEAQYQRKTRRRYRPTANGIPEQHCPIPDSLPDNEITALMRQYPMLSTAGVRRLLRPRDPAPKSLADQGTVINFQFGHALYYPAFQFDTRTRYVRPVVGEINEHFGTSTGPLAVARWWFATQVTETDGRSPAELAIEGSHDDALRRACRMHDDC
;
A
#
# COMPACT_ATOMS: atom_id res chain seq x y z
N MET A 1 -42.34 24.02 12.62
CA MET A 1 -42.29 22.77 13.41
C MET A 1 -40.83 22.37 13.47
N ILE A 2 -40.25 22.26 14.67
CA ILE A 2 -38.87 21.80 14.84
C ILE A 2 -38.91 20.27 14.78
N PRO A 3 -38.19 19.60 13.85
CA PRO A 3 -38.22 18.15 13.75
C PRO A 3 -37.63 17.52 15.01
N ILE A 4 -38.28 16.48 15.52
CA ILE A 4 -37.76 15.66 16.62
C ILE A 4 -36.64 14.79 16.04
N VAL A 5 -35.42 14.96 16.54
CA VAL A 5 -34.29 14.12 16.20
C VAL A 5 -33.89 13.32 17.44
N ALA A 6 -33.89 12.00 17.30
CA ALA A 6 -33.43 11.05 18.31
C ALA A 6 -32.19 10.31 17.79
N ASP A 7 -31.26 9.99 18.69
CA ASP A 7 -30.07 9.22 18.34
C ASP A 7 -30.43 7.76 17.97
N PRO A 8 -29.68 7.12 17.05
CA PRO A 8 -29.79 5.69 16.82
C PRO A 8 -29.39 4.89 18.06
N ASN A 9 -30.07 3.75 18.30
CA ASN A 9 -29.67 2.82 19.35
C ASN A 9 -28.36 2.09 18.98
N GLU A 10 -27.66 1.57 19.99
CA GLU A 10 -26.50 0.71 19.76
C GLU A 10 -26.90 -0.51 18.92
N GLY A 11 -26.18 -0.72 17.81
CA GLY A 11 -26.45 -1.82 16.88
C GLY A 11 -27.70 -1.64 16.02
N GLU A 12 -28.39 -0.50 16.05
CA GLU A 12 -29.59 -0.25 15.23
C GLU A 12 -29.25 -0.07 13.74
N SER A 13 -30.09 -0.63 12.86
CA SER A 13 -29.93 -0.45 11.41
C SER A 13 -30.42 0.92 10.93
N LEU A 14 -29.77 1.46 9.90
CA LEU A 14 -30.06 2.79 9.35
C LEU A 14 -31.53 2.93 8.90
N ASP A 15 -32.08 1.89 8.27
CA ASP A 15 -33.50 1.90 7.85
C ASP A 15 -34.45 1.94 9.04
N SER A 16 -34.15 1.23 10.14
CA SER A 16 -34.95 1.24 11.37
C SER A 16 -34.97 2.62 12.00
N TRP A 17 -33.81 3.25 12.13
CA TRP A 17 -33.69 4.56 12.71
C TRP A 17 -34.44 5.62 11.89
N LEU A 18 -34.33 5.58 10.56
CA LEU A 18 -35.08 6.48 9.67
C LEU A 18 -36.60 6.27 9.77
N GLU A 19 -37.05 5.03 9.87
CA GLU A 19 -38.47 4.71 10.07
C GLU A 19 -38.98 5.18 11.43
N TYR A 20 -38.16 5.10 12.48
CA TYR A 20 -38.47 5.63 13.79
C TYR A 20 -38.60 7.16 13.77
N LEU A 21 -37.62 7.87 13.19
CA LEU A 21 -37.69 9.31 13.06
C LEU A 21 -38.90 9.76 12.24
N ALA A 22 -39.25 9.03 11.18
CA ALA A 22 -40.43 9.32 10.38
C ALA A 22 -41.73 9.13 11.15
N ASP A 23 -41.83 8.08 11.98
CA ASP A 23 -42.98 7.83 12.86
C ASP A 23 -43.13 8.95 13.90
N LEU A 24 -42.02 9.38 14.53
CA LEU A 24 -41.99 10.49 15.50
C LEU A 24 -42.42 11.83 14.91
N ASN A 25 -42.08 12.08 13.64
CA ASN A 25 -42.39 13.34 12.96
C ASN A 25 -43.65 13.26 12.07
N HIS A 26 -44.39 12.14 12.12
CA HIS A 26 -45.57 11.88 11.31
C HIS A 26 -45.37 12.12 9.80
N CYS A 27 -44.20 11.77 9.27
CA CYS A 27 -43.84 11.92 7.85
C CYS A 27 -43.43 10.56 7.25
N ARG A 28 -43.05 10.55 5.96
CA ARG A 28 -42.50 9.33 5.33
C ARG A 28 -40.98 9.33 5.48
N PRO A 29 -40.32 8.16 5.61
CA PRO A 29 -38.86 8.08 5.67
C PRO A 29 -38.13 8.80 4.53
N ARG A 30 -38.72 8.80 3.33
CA ARG A 30 -38.20 9.51 2.14
C ARG A 30 -38.17 11.03 2.27
N ASP A 31 -39.03 11.58 3.13
CA ASP A 31 -39.15 13.02 3.36
C ASP A 31 -37.98 13.50 4.25
N ILE A 32 -37.45 12.62 5.11
CA ILE A 32 -36.22 12.85 5.89
C ILE A 32 -34.97 12.59 5.04
N SER A 33 -34.97 11.50 4.27
CA SER A 33 -33.80 11.11 3.46
C SER A 33 -33.64 11.91 2.15
N GLY A 34 -34.52 12.89 1.88
CA GLY A 34 -34.30 13.89 0.82
C GLY A 34 -34.52 13.40 -0.61
N ARG A 35 -35.46 12.46 -0.85
CA ARG A 35 -35.66 11.83 -2.17
C ARG A 35 -34.35 11.30 -2.78
N ILE A 36 -33.62 10.46 -2.04
CA ILE A 36 -32.61 9.58 -2.63
C ILE A 36 -33.34 8.62 -3.58
N ASP A 37 -33.68 9.12 -4.76
CA ASP A 37 -34.34 8.41 -5.85
C ASP A 37 -33.30 7.47 -6.46
N LYS A 38 -33.22 6.25 -5.92
CA LYS A 38 -32.60 5.14 -6.62
C LYS A 38 -33.72 4.33 -7.27
N ASN A 39 -33.63 4.24 -8.59
CA ASN A 39 -34.37 3.37 -9.50
C ASN A 39 -34.93 2.13 -8.77
N PRO A 40 -36.25 1.83 -8.83
CA PRO A 40 -36.87 0.68 -8.13
C PRO A 40 -36.28 -0.69 -8.50
N SER A 41 -35.36 -0.73 -9.48
CA SER A 41 -34.52 -1.87 -9.82
C SER A 41 -33.36 -2.14 -8.84
N GLN A 42 -33.05 -1.25 -7.89
CA GLN A 42 -32.04 -1.52 -6.87
C GLN A 42 -32.60 -2.40 -5.74
N SER A 43 -32.07 -3.62 -5.64
CA SER A 43 -32.62 -4.74 -4.85
C SER A 43 -32.11 -4.81 -3.39
N ALA A 44 -31.88 -3.70 -2.70
CA ALA A 44 -31.37 -3.70 -1.32
C ALA A 44 -31.78 -2.46 -0.51
N CYS A 45 -31.85 -2.59 0.82
CA CYS A 45 -32.19 -1.51 1.77
C CYS A 45 -31.02 -0.53 2.02
N LEU A 46 -31.29 0.65 2.60
CA LEU A 46 -30.28 1.70 2.79
C LEU A 46 -29.14 1.27 3.72
N SER A 47 -29.42 0.44 4.72
CA SER A 47 -28.41 -0.14 5.62
C SER A 47 -27.33 -0.91 4.87
N ASN A 48 -27.62 -1.40 3.65
CA ASN A 48 -26.70 -2.16 2.81
C ASN A 48 -26.02 -1.34 1.70
N VAL A 49 -26.58 -0.18 1.32
CA VAL A 49 -26.16 0.55 0.11
C VAL A 49 -25.88 2.03 0.33
N ALA A 50 -26.02 2.53 1.56
CA ALA A 50 -25.67 3.90 1.90
C ALA A 50 -24.17 4.11 1.68
N ASP A 51 -23.83 5.17 0.95
CA ASP A 51 -22.47 5.61 0.64
C ASP A 51 -22.20 6.96 1.32
N GLY A 52 -20.95 7.43 1.30
CA GLY A 52 -20.53 8.67 1.94
C GLY A 52 -21.41 9.90 1.62
N PRO A 53 -21.82 10.13 0.36
CA PRO A 53 -22.74 11.21 0.01
C PRO A 53 -24.11 11.09 0.71
N VAL A 54 -24.70 9.89 0.76
CA VAL A 54 -25.97 9.66 1.46
C VAL A 54 -25.83 9.94 2.96
N LEU A 55 -24.75 9.46 3.58
CA LEU A 55 -24.52 9.68 5.02
C LEU A 55 -24.26 11.16 5.34
N THR A 56 -23.57 11.88 4.45
CA THR A 56 -23.33 13.33 4.59
C THR A 56 -24.63 14.11 4.51
N LEU A 57 -25.53 13.74 3.58
CA LEU A 57 -26.85 14.36 3.47
C LEU A 57 -27.68 14.13 4.73
N LEU A 58 -27.74 12.88 5.21
CA LEU A 58 -28.47 12.55 6.43
C LEU A 58 -27.91 13.27 7.65
N SER A 59 -26.58 13.39 7.73
CA SER A 59 -25.91 14.15 8.79
C SER A 59 -26.29 15.63 8.76
N ALA A 60 -26.32 16.24 7.57
CA ALA A 60 -26.73 17.64 7.40
C ALA A 60 -28.22 17.86 7.75
N THR A 61 -29.11 16.92 7.40
CA THR A 61 -30.55 17.04 7.63
C THR A 61 -30.93 16.76 9.09
N THR A 62 -30.25 15.84 9.76
CA THR A 62 -30.61 15.38 11.11
C THR A 62 -29.70 15.92 12.21
N GLY A 63 -28.51 16.42 11.88
CA GLY A 63 -27.51 16.84 12.86
C GLY A 63 -26.72 15.69 13.50
N ILE A 64 -27.02 14.43 13.15
CA ILE A 64 -26.27 13.26 13.65
C ILE A 64 -24.90 13.16 12.93
N PRO A 65 -23.79 12.94 13.64
CA PRO A 65 -22.48 12.79 13.01
C PRO A 65 -22.42 11.63 12.02
N THR A 66 -21.71 11.79 10.89
CA THR A 66 -21.54 10.74 9.87
C THR A 66 -20.96 9.46 10.46
N SER A 67 -20.02 9.55 11.40
CA SER A 67 -19.43 8.39 12.08
C SER A 67 -20.44 7.56 12.89
N THR A 68 -21.51 8.18 13.41
CA THR A 68 -22.59 7.44 14.08
C THR A 68 -23.49 6.77 13.06
N LEU A 69 -23.81 7.45 11.95
CA LEU A 69 -24.61 6.88 10.88
C LEU A 69 -23.89 5.73 10.16
N GLU A 70 -22.56 5.82 9.99
CA GLU A 70 -21.72 4.74 9.45
C GLU A 70 -21.86 3.46 10.29
N ARG A 71 -21.94 3.58 11.63
CA ARG A 71 -22.17 2.43 12.54
C ARG A 71 -23.54 1.79 12.41
N CYS A 72 -24.52 2.48 11.83
CA CYS A 72 -25.85 1.96 11.53
C CYS A 72 -25.91 1.29 10.14
N THR A 73 -24.80 1.24 9.41
CA THR A 73 -24.70 0.59 8.11
C THR A 73 -23.84 -0.65 8.18
N THR A 74 -24.05 -1.55 7.23
CA THR A 74 -23.27 -2.79 7.13
C THR A 74 -21.81 -2.56 6.70
N GLN A 75 -21.38 -1.31 6.50
CA GLN A 75 -19.97 -0.97 6.33
C GLN A 75 -19.10 -1.37 7.52
N VAL A 76 -19.67 -1.43 8.74
CA VAL A 76 -18.97 -1.91 9.96
C VAL A 76 -18.43 -3.34 9.82
N TYR A 77 -18.96 -4.08 8.87
CA TYR A 77 -18.58 -5.46 8.60
C TYR A 77 -17.50 -5.59 7.51
N GLU A 78 -17.15 -4.51 6.79
CA GLU A 78 -16.15 -4.55 5.70
C GLU A 78 -14.78 -5.04 6.17
N GLN A 79 -14.39 -4.69 7.40
CA GLN A 79 -13.15 -5.14 8.03
C GLN A 79 -13.05 -6.67 8.19
N PHE A 80 -14.19 -7.38 8.16
CA PHE A 80 -14.23 -8.85 8.19
C PHE A 80 -14.33 -9.46 6.79
N GLY A 81 -13.98 -8.69 5.75
CA GLY A 81 -14.08 -9.09 4.33
C GLY A 81 -15.48 -8.96 3.75
N LEU A 82 -16.41 -8.29 4.43
CA LEU A 82 -17.82 -8.19 4.04
C LEU A 82 -18.05 -6.94 3.18
N ARG A 83 -17.76 -7.01 1.88
CA ARG A 83 -17.91 -5.84 0.98
C ARG A 83 -19.36 -5.62 0.53
N THR A 84 -19.92 -4.45 0.82
CA THR A 84 -21.20 -3.97 0.28
C THR A 84 -21.01 -3.49 -1.16
N SER A 85 -21.35 -4.32 -2.13
CA SER A 85 -21.27 -3.92 -3.54
C SER A 85 -22.63 -4.09 -4.22
N VAL A 86 -23.21 -2.94 -4.62
CA VAL A 86 -24.51 -2.81 -5.33
C VAL A 86 -24.50 -3.52 -6.70
N ARG A 87 -23.32 -3.95 -7.17
CA ARG A 87 -23.12 -4.73 -8.40
C ARG A 87 -22.23 -5.96 -8.18
N ALA A 88 -22.19 -6.54 -6.98
CA ALA A 88 -21.45 -7.78 -6.73
C ALA A 88 -22.14 -8.97 -7.39
N TYR A 89 -22.08 -9.00 -8.72
CA TYR A 89 -22.11 -10.22 -9.48
C TYR A 89 -20.87 -11.02 -9.07
N GLN A 90 -21.12 -12.17 -8.43
CA GLN A 90 -20.32 -13.39 -8.59
C GLN A 90 -18.85 -13.29 -8.14
N GLY A 91 -18.58 -13.74 -6.91
CA GLY A 91 -17.32 -14.46 -6.63
C GLY A 91 -16.41 -13.92 -5.52
N SER A 92 -16.63 -12.71 -5.00
CA SER A 92 -15.74 -12.08 -4.00
C SER A 92 -16.14 -12.35 -2.54
N GLY A 93 -16.52 -13.59 -2.22
CA GLY A 93 -16.98 -13.92 -0.86
C GLY A 93 -18.35 -13.33 -0.47
N THR A 94 -19.07 -12.62 -1.33
CA THR A 94 -20.36 -11.94 -1.04
C THR A 94 -21.57 -12.84 -0.69
N TRP A 95 -21.34 -14.12 -0.35
CA TRP A 95 -22.36 -15.03 0.21
C TRP A 95 -22.83 -14.61 1.62
N PHE A 96 -22.17 -13.62 2.24
CA PHE A 96 -22.41 -13.20 3.62
C PHE A 96 -23.53 -12.19 3.82
N MET A 97 -23.81 -11.35 2.82
CA MET A 97 -24.74 -10.24 2.95
C MET A 97 -26.13 -10.66 2.50
N ARG A 98 -27.13 -10.37 3.33
CA ARG A 98 -28.53 -10.53 2.94
C ARG A 98 -28.95 -9.29 2.16
N ASN A 99 -29.59 -9.48 1.01
CA ASN A 99 -30.29 -8.37 0.34
C ASN A 99 -31.61 -8.03 1.05
N ASP A 100 -32.09 -8.95 1.88
CA ASP A 100 -33.22 -8.84 2.81
C ASP A 100 -32.71 -8.72 4.25
N SER A 101 -33.61 -8.65 5.23
CA SER A 101 -33.27 -8.61 6.66
C SER A 101 -34.03 -9.69 7.41
N GLY A 102 -33.38 -10.33 8.38
CA GLY A 102 -34.05 -11.17 9.36
C GLY A 102 -34.63 -10.36 10.52
N TYR A 103 -35.41 -10.98 11.40
CA TYR A 103 -35.86 -10.37 12.65
C TYR A 103 -36.15 -11.38 13.75
N CYS A 104 -36.06 -10.91 15.00
CA CYS A 104 -36.65 -11.58 16.14
C CYS A 104 -37.93 -10.85 16.55
N PRO A 105 -39.12 -11.50 16.52
CA PRO A 105 -40.39 -10.89 16.91
C PRO A 105 -40.37 -10.32 18.33
N THR A 106 -39.71 -11.02 19.26
CA THR A 106 -39.62 -10.59 20.67
C THR A 106 -38.73 -9.37 20.86
N CYS A 107 -37.55 -9.30 20.22
CA CYS A 107 -36.74 -8.08 20.19
C CYS A 107 -37.53 -6.89 19.65
N LEU A 108 -38.30 -7.07 18.57
CA LEU A 108 -39.12 -5.98 18.04
C LEU A 108 -40.16 -5.49 19.06
N ARG A 109 -40.76 -6.36 19.87
CA ARG A 109 -41.70 -5.93 20.93
C ARG A 109 -41.01 -5.18 22.07
N GLU A 110 -39.83 -5.64 22.47
CA GLU A 110 -39.09 -5.09 23.62
C GLU A 110 -38.35 -3.79 23.27
N ASP A 111 -37.82 -3.67 22.05
CA ASP A 111 -36.96 -2.57 21.62
C ASP A 111 -37.75 -1.51 20.82
N ASP A 112 -39.02 -1.28 21.16
CA ASP A 112 -39.95 -0.34 20.50
C ASP A 112 -39.94 -0.48 18.97
N LEU A 113 -40.05 -1.67 18.40
CA LEU A 113 -40.07 -1.92 16.96
C LEU A 113 -38.80 -1.46 16.21
N ARG A 114 -37.64 -1.37 16.91
CA ARG A 114 -36.35 -1.07 16.29
C ARG A 114 -35.61 -2.34 15.87
N TRP A 115 -34.95 -2.28 14.72
CA TRP A 115 -34.26 -3.41 14.12
C TRP A 115 -32.77 -3.38 14.38
N GLN A 116 -32.19 -4.57 14.57
CA GLN A 116 -30.75 -4.74 14.73
C GLN A 116 -30.06 -4.83 13.37
N LEU A 117 -28.93 -4.13 13.23
CA LEU A 117 -28.06 -4.14 12.06
C LEU A 117 -27.51 -5.55 11.78
N SER A 118 -27.23 -6.32 12.83
CA SER A 118 -26.72 -7.70 12.71
C SER A 118 -27.68 -8.64 11.99
N TRP A 119 -28.97 -8.30 11.87
CA TRP A 119 -29.94 -9.10 11.14
C TRP A 119 -29.82 -8.98 9.61
N HIS A 120 -29.00 -8.04 9.12
CA HIS A 120 -28.68 -7.87 7.69
C HIS A 120 -27.53 -8.76 7.21
N VAL A 121 -26.85 -9.48 8.12
CA VAL A 121 -25.82 -10.46 7.78
C VAL A 121 -26.35 -11.89 7.94
N ARG A 122 -25.96 -12.81 7.04
CA ARG A 122 -26.38 -14.22 7.12
C ARG A 122 -25.81 -14.96 8.34
N TRP A 123 -24.82 -14.37 8.98
CA TRP A 123 -24.19 -14.88 10.20
C TRP A 123 -25.04 -14.74 11.46
N THR A 124 -26.17 -14.05 11.39
CA THR A 124 -27.14 -13.99 12.48
C THR A 124 -28.35 -14.83 12.11
N SER A 125 -28.40 -16.07 12.62
CA SER A 125 -29.49 -17.01 12.36
C SER A 125 -30.27 -17.38 13.62
N VAL A 126 -29.71 -17.09 14.80
CA VAL A 126 -30.35 -17.29 16.11
C VAL A 126 -30.28 -15.98 16.88
N CYS A 127 -31.38 -15.59 17.52
CA CYS A 127 -31.39 -14.52 18.51
C CYS A 127 -30.85 -15.07 19.83
N THR A 128 -29.68 -14.63 20.29
CA THR A 128 -29.10 -15.11 21.55
C THR A 128 -29.75 -14.52 22.79
N ARG A 129 -30.57 -13.46 22.65
CA ARG A 129 -31.34 -12.85 23.76
C ARG A 129 -32.60 -13.66 24.08
N HIS A 130 -33.29 -14.15 23.05
CA HIS A 130 -34.57 -14.85 23.19
C HIS A 130 -34.52 -16.33 22.80
N LEU A 131 -33.35 -16.82 22.38
CA LEU A 131 -33.10 -18.20 21.95
C LEU A 131 -34.08 -18.66 20.86
N THR A 132 -34.30 -17.82 19.85
CA THR A 132 -35.20 -18.13 18.72
C THR A 132 -34.46 -18.14 17.39
N VAL A 133 -34.87 -18.97 16.45
CA VAL A 133 -34.43 -18.84 15.06
C VAL A 133 -34.92 -17.50 14.51
N ILE A 134 -34.06 -16.80 13.79
CA ILE A 134 -34.40 -15.52 13.15
C ILE A 134 -35.41 -15.77 12.02
N CYS A 135 -36.52 -15.04 12.04
CA CYS A 135 -37.52 -15.04 10.98
C CYS A 135 -37.02 -14.23 9.79
N ASP A 136 -37.35 -14.63 8.55
CA ASP A 136 -36.92 -13.93 7.33
C ASP A 136 -38.03 -13.67 6.30
N ALA A 137 -39.25 -14.09 6.62
CA ALA A 137 -40.44 -13.87 5.81
C ALA A 137 -41.56 -13.22 6.63
N CYS A 138 -42.46 -12.53 5.94
CA CYS A 138 -43.69 -12.03 6.53
C CYS A 138 -44.68 -13.20 6.74
N PRO A 139 -45.27 -13.37 7.93
CA PRO A 139 -46.23 -14.44 8.19
C PRO A 139 -47.52 -14.32 7.35
N HIS A 140 -47.84 -13.12 6.84
CA HIS A 140 -49.08 -12.89 6.08
C HIS A 140 -48.93 -13.02 4.57
N CYS A 141 -47.83 -12.53 4.00
CA CYS A 141 -47.63 -12.57 2.54
C CYS A 141 -46.52 -13.52 2.09
N GLY A 142 -45.76 -14.12 3.02
CA GLY A 142 -44.58 -14.94 2.71
C GLY A 142 -43.42 -14.18 2.05
N GLY A 143 -43.58 -12.88 1.83
CA GLY A 143 -42.58 -12.04 1.19
C GLY A 143 -41.39 -11.77 2.11
N ARG A 144 -40.22 -11.59 1.49
CA ARG A 144 -38.98 -11.24 2.19
C ARG A 144 -39.04 -9.85 2.78
N ILE A 145 -38.44 -9.69 3.94
CA ILE A 145 -38.45 -8.42 4.66
C ILE A 145 -37.27 -7.55 4.25
N ARG A 146 -37.50 -6.23 4.05
CA ARG A 146 -36.48 -5.22 3.71
C ARG A 146 -35.61 -5.57 2.48
N ALA A 147 -36.16 -6.30 1.51
CA ALA A 147 -35.48 -6.70 0.28
C ALA A 147 -35.32 -5.57 -0.79
N THR A 148 -35.76 -4.35 -0.46
CA THR A 148 -35.85 -3.21 -1.38
C THR A 148 -35.58 -1.92 -0.61
N THR A 149 -35.26 -0.84 -1.32
CA THR A 149 -35.16 0.52 -0.75
C THR A 149 -36.50 1.08 -0.26
N ILE A 150 -37.64 0.46 -0.60
CA ILE A 150 -38.96 0.88 -0.13
C ILE A 150 -39.07 0.55 1.36
N ALA A 151 -39.10 1.57 2.21
CA ALA A 151 -39.26 1.45 3.66
C ALA A 151 -40.47 0.60 4.07
N HIS A 152 -40.34 -0.08 5.19
CA HIS A 152 -41.43 -0.79 5.83
C HIS A 152 -42.15 0.17 6.79
N PRO A 153 -43.50 0.19 6.83
CA PRO A 153 -44.19 1.00 7.81
C PRO A 153 -43.91 0.46 9.22
N ARG A 154 -43.69 1.36 10.18
CA ARG A 154 -43.41 0.95 11.57
C ARG A 154 -44.65 0.33 12.21
N ARG A 155 -45.81 0.99 12.04
CA ARG A 155 -47.13 0.56 12.51
C ARG A 155 -48.08 0.36 11.34
N THR A 156 -49.15 -0.39 11.56
CA THR A 156 -50.20 -0.59 10.54
C THR A 156 -50.89 0.71 10.13
N SER A 157 -50.96 1.69 11.04
CA SER A 157 -51.48 3.04 10.82
C SER A 157 -50.48 4.00 10.14
N SER A 158 -49.18 3.67 10.12
CA SER A 158 -48.16 4.54 9.53
C SER A 158 -48.34 4.65 8.00
N PRO A 159 -48.05 5.82 7.39
CA PRO A 159 -48.13 5.98 5.95
C PRO A 159 -47.26 4.96 5.20
N ARG A 160 -47.85 4.26 4.22
CA ARG A 160 -47.16 3.26 3.39
C ARG A 160 -47.33 3.55 1.90
N SER A 161 -46.41 3.03 1.08
CA SER A 161 -46.50 3.20 -0.38
C SER A 161 -47.60 2.34 -1.00
N ASN A 162 -48.20 2.83 -2.09
CA ASN A 162 -49.24 2.09 -2.82
C ASN A 162 -48.73 0.74 -3.34
N TRP A 163 -47.46 0.66 -3.75
CA TRP A 163 -46.84 -0.60 -4.15
C TRP A 163 -46.83 -1.61 -3.01
N ARG A 164 -46.46 -1.18 -1.79
CA ARG A 164 -46.37 -2.07 -0.62
C ARG A 164 -47.75 -2.52 -0.15
N ALA A 165 -48.75 -1.62 -0.18
CA ALA A 165 -50.15 -1.96 0.13
C ALA A 165 -50.72 -3.03 -0.81
N LYS A 166 -50.29 -3.08 -2.08
CA LYS A 166 -50.67 -4.14 -3.04
C LYS A 166 -50.00 -5.49 -2.75
N GLN A 167 -48.80 -5.49 -2.19
CA GLN A 167 -48.03 -6.72 -1.93
C GLN A 167 -48.41 -7.41 -0.61
N CYS A 168 -48.86 -6.64 0.38
CA CYS A 168 -49.26 -7.19 1.67
C CYS A 168 -50.37 -6.32 2.30
N PRO A 169 -51.47 -6.91 2.81
CA PRO A 169 -52.56 -6.16 3.43
C PRO A 169 -52.10 -5.36 4.66
N TYR A 170 -51.09 -5.84 5.39
CA TYR A 170 -50.46 -5.15 6.53
C TYR A 170 -49.18 -4.40 6.14
N GLY A 171 -48.81 -4.39 4.86
CA GLY A 171 -47.62 -3.71 4.36
C GLY A 171 -46.31 -4.28 4.93
N CYS A 172 -46.34 -5.47 5.51
CA CYS A 172 -45.27 -6.04 6.34
C CYS A 172 -44.80 -5.04 7.40
N SER A 173 -45.74 -4.42 8.13
CA SER A 173 -45.41 -3.44 9.16
C SER A 173 -44.63 -4.08 10.30
N THR A 174 -43.68 -3.34 10.90
CA THR A 174 -42.85 -3.88 11.99
C THR A 174 -43.71 -4.34 13.18
N GLU A 175 -44.76 -3.59 13.52
CA GLU A 175 -45.76 -3.96 14.52
C GLU A 175 -46.40 -5.33 14.26
N THR A 176 -46.75 -5.62 13.01
CA THR A 176 -47.30 -6.92 12.63
C THR A 176 -46.24 -8.03 12.70
N LEU A 177 -45.01 -7.75 12.26
CA LEU A 177 -43.91 -8.71 12.31
C LEU A 177 -43.52 -9.06 13.76
N ALA A 178 -43.66 -8.11 14.69
CA ALA A 178 -43.41 -8.33 16.11
C ALA A 178 -44.36 -9.36 16.77
N GLN A 179 -45.48 -9.69 16.10
CA GLN A 179 -46.46 -10.69 16.52
C GLN A 179 -46.29 -12.05 15.83
N ALA A 180 -45.24 -12.23 15.01
CA ALA A 180 -45.00 -13.49 14.33
C ALA A 180 -44.64 -14.61 15.33
N ASP A 181 -45.05 -15.84 15.02
CA ASP A 181 -44.68 -17.02 15.79
C ASP A 181 -43.16 -17.25 15.77
N VAL A 182 -42.63 -17.73 16.89
CA VAL A 182 -41.20 -17.95 17.09
C VAL A 182 -40.87 -19.43 17.16
N THR A 183 -39.80 -19.84 16.49
CA THR A 183 -39.20 -21.16 16.68
C THR A 183 -38.16 -21.07 17.78
N VAL A 184 -38.47 -21.60 18.96
CA VAL A 184 -37.56 -21.63 20.11
C VAL A 184 -36.46 -22.67 19.89
N VAL A 185 -35.26 -22.35 20.35
CA VAL A 185 -34.05 -23.16 20.27
C VAL A 185 -33.55 -23.40 21.70
N ASP A 186 -33.11 -24.62 21.99
CA ASP A 186 -32.54 -24.95 23.30
C ASP A 186 -31.22 -24.20 23.55
N GLU A 187 -31.03 -23.70 24.78
CA GLU A 187 -29.85 -22.92 25.18
C GLU A 187 -28.54 -23.70 25.00
N GLY A 188 -28.58 -25.01 25.23
CA GLY A 188 -27.42 -25.90 25.11
C GLY A 188 -27.14 -26.40 23.69
N SER A 189 -27.95 -26.03 22.71
CA SER A 189 -27.82 -26.52 21.33
C SER A 189 -26.58 -25.99 20.60
N GLU A 190 -26.09 -26.75 19.62
CA GLU A 190 -25.02 -26.30 18.72
C GLU A 190 -25.38 -25.05 17.91
N ALA A 191 -26.68 -24.82 17.67
CA ALA A 191 -27.17 -23.62 17.01
C ALA A 191 -26.88 -22.34 17.84
N VAL A 192 -27.14 -22.39 19.15
CA VAL A 192 -26.89 -21.27 20.08
C VAL A 192 -25.40 -21.10 20.32
N ARG A 193 -24.67 -22.18 20.61
CA ARG A 193 -23.21 -22.15 20.78
C ARG A 193 -22.52 -21.59 19.55
N GLY A 194 -22.93 -22.02 18.36
CA GLY A 194 -22.38 -21.54 17.11
C GLY A 194 -22.64 -20.05 16.88
N GLN A 195 -23.82 -19.56 17.22
CA GLN A 195 -24.12 -18.13 17.14
C GLN A 195 -23.31 -17.30 18.15
N GLN A 196 -23.15 -17.79 19.38
CA GLN A 196 -22.33 -17.13 20.40
C GLN A 196 -20.85 -17.08 19.97
N TRP A 197 -20.34 -18.15 19.37
CA TRP A 197 -18.98 -18.18 18.81
C TRP A 197 -18.81 -17.16 17.69
N ILE A 198 -19.74 -17.07 16.74
CA ILE A 198 -19.71 -16.04 15.68
C ILE A 198 -19.71 -14.63 16.28
N ASN A 199 -20.57 -14.35 17.25
CA ASN A 199 -20.63 -13.04 17.91
C ASN A 199 -19.30 -12.71 18.60
N LYS A 200 -18.64 -13.72 19.20
CA LYS A 200 -17.30 -13.58 19.77
C LYS A 200 -16.24 -13.30 18.71
N VAL A 201 -16.24 -14.01 17.59
CA VAL A 201 -15.29 -13.76 16.48
C VAL A 201 -15.46 -12.35 15.90
N ILE A 202 -16.69 -11.85 15.76
CA ILE A 202 -16.96 -10.47 15.32
C ILE A 202 -16.43 -9.47 16.35
N LYS A 203 -16.64 -9.74 17.64
CA LYS A 203 -16.21 -8.86 18.73
C LYS A 203 -14.68 -8.79 18.85
N ASP A 204 -14.02 -9.95 18.79
CA ASP A 204 -12.58 -10.07 19.01
C ASP A 204 -11.78 -9.75 17.72
N GLY A 205 -12.41 -9.86 16.54
CA GLY A 205 -11.77 -9.66 15.24
C GLY A 205 -10.85 -10.81 14.79
N GLU A 206 -10.72 -11.84 15.63
CA GLU A 206 -9.90 -13.02 15.42
C GLU A 206 -10.53 -14.24 16.10
N ALA A 207 -10.05 -15.43 15.73
CA ALA A 207 -10.45 -16.67 16.37
C ALA A 207 -9.29 -17.65 16.47
N THR A 208 -9.34 -18.50 17.49
CA THR A 208 -8.60 -19.77 17.55
C THR A 208 -9.60 -20.90 17.50
N CYS A 209 -9.36 -21.89 16.63
CA CYS A 209 -10.24 -23.03 16.44
C CYS A 209 -9.43 -24.31 16.16
N ALA A 210 -10.02 -25.50 16.31
CA ALA A 210 -9.27 -26.75 16.14
C ALA A 210 -8.65 -26.89 14.73
N TYR A 211 -9.38 -26.51 13.67
CA TYR A 211 -8.87 -26.52 12.29
C TYR A 211 -7.64 -25.61 12.07
N THR A 212 -7.45 -24.62 12.94
CA THR A 212 -6.29 -23.72 12.92
C THR A 212 -5.07 -24.26 13.67
N GLN A 213 -5.19 -25.44 14.29
CA GLN A 213 -4.13 -26.07 15.09
C GLN A 213 -3.60 -25.15 16.21
N GLY A 214 -4.52 -24.44 16.87
CA GLY A 214 -4.21 -23.52 17.97
C GLY A 214 -3.65 -22.16 17.53
N ARG A 215 -3.64 -21.84 16.24
CA ARG A 215 -3.15 -20.56 15.72
C ARG A 215 -4.28 -19.54 15.66
N ARG A 216 -3.99 -18.27 15.98
CA ARG A 216 -4.94 -17.17 15.77
C ARG A 216 -5.05 -16.83 14.29
N VAL A 217 -6.27 -16.73 13.79
CA VAL A 217 -6.59 -16.30 12.42
C VAL A 217 -7.57 -15.14 12.47
N SER A 218 -7.49 -14.25 11.48
CA SER A 218 -8.41 -13.12 11.39
C SER A 218 -9.86 -13.58 11.20
N ALA A 219 -10.81 -12.82 11.72
CA ALA A 219 -12.24 -13.07 11.50
C ALA A 219 -12.58 -13.13 10.00
N GLN A 220 -11.92 -12.32 9.16
CA GLN A 220 -12.07 -12.39 7.71
C GLN A 220 -11.74 -13.77 7.15
N THR A 221 -10.63 -14.37 7.57
CA THR A 221 -10.22 -15.71 7.15
C THR A 221 -11.24 -16.76 7.59
N VAL A 222 -11.68 -16.68 8.85
CA VAL A 222 -12.66 -17.62 9.42
C VAL A 222 -13.97 -17.57 8.66
N PHE A 223 -14.49 -16.36 8.37
CA PHE A 223 -15.74 -16.22 7.64
C PHE A 223 -15.61 -16.67 6.18
N ALA A 224 -14.48 -16.41 5.52
CA ALA A 224 -14.20 -16.95 4.19
C ALA A 224 -14.30 -18.47 4.15
N ASP A 225 -13.62 -19.14 5.08
CA ASP A 225 -13.64 -20.60 5.23
C ASP A 225 -15.04 -21.13 5.53
N LEU A 226 -15.70 -20.51 6.51
CA LEU A 226 -17.03 -20.92 6.96
C LEU A 226 -18.07 -20.74 5.85
N ALA A 227 -17.99 -19.72 4.99
CA ALA A 227 -18.91 -19.60 3.85
C ALA A 227 -18.70 -20.68 2.80
N VAL A 228 -17.43 -21.05 2.52
CA VAL A 228 -17.15 -22.13 1.58
C VAL A 228 -17.78 -23.42 2.09
N LEU A 229 -17.55 -23.76 3.36
CA LEU A 229 -18.14 -24.95 3.98
C LEU A 229 -19.68 -24.88 4.03
N THR A 230 -20.24 -23.78 4.54
CA THR A 230 -21.70 -23.59 4.68
C THR A 230 -22.40 -23.74 3.33
N ARG A 231 -21.82 -23.20 2.25
CA ARG A 231 -22.34 -23.38 0.91
C ARG A 231 -22.37 -24.84 0.48
N HIS A 232 -21.29 -25.57 0.71
CA HIS A 232 -21.20 -26.97 0.32
C HIS A 232 -22.08 -27.87 1.19
N ALA A 233 -22.30 -27.51 2.46
CA ALA A 233 -23.29 -28.11 3.33
C ALA A 233 -24.72 -27.86 2.82
N LEU A 234 -25.08 -26.63 2.41
CA LEU A 234 -26.37 -26.34 1.77
C LEU A 234 -26.63 -27.20 0.52
N TYR A 235 -25.61 -27.40 -0.32
CA TYR A 235 -25.70 -28.30 -1.47
C TYR A 235 -25.87 -29.78 -1.09
N ALA A 236 -25.45 -30.18 0.11
CA ALA A 236 -25.67 -31.52 0.63
C ALA A 236 -27.09 -31.67 1.21
N LEU A 237 -27.61 -30.63 1.87
CA LEU A 237 -28.97 -30.59 2.42
C LEU A 237 -30.05 -30.48 1.35
N THR A 238 -29.77 -29.81 0.21
CA THR A 238 -30.81 -29.61 -0.82
C THR A 238 -31.01 -30.90 -1.64
N PRO A 239 -32.22 -31.51 -1.64
CA PRO A 239 -32.49 -32.70 -2.44
C PRO A 239 -32.34 -32.41 -3.93
N LYS A 240 -31.78 -33.37 -4.70
CA LYS A 240 -31.56 -33.26 -6.16
C LYS A 240 -32.79 -32.80 -6.96
N GLY A 241 -34.01 -32.99 -6.44
CA GLY A 241 -35.27 -32.59 -7.09
C GLY A 241 -35.65 -31.10 -7.00
N LYS A 242 -35.17 -30.32 -6.02
CA LYS A 242 -35.50 -28.87 -5.90
C LYS A 242 -34.62 -27.96 -6.78
N LEU A 243 -33.51 -28.49 -7.28
CA LEU A 243 -32.52 -27.77 -8.11
C LEU A 243 -32.35 -28.42 -9.49
N ALA A 244 -33.30 -29.26 -9.92
CA ALA A 244 -33.28 -29.98 -11.19
C ALA A 244 -33.47 -29.04 -12.41
N GLY A 245 -32.53 -28.13 -12.60
CA GLY A 245 -32.14 -27.64 -13.91
C GLY A 245 -30.79 -28.26 -14.21
N THR A 246 -30.82 -29.34 -14.99
CA THR A 246 -29.73 -29.88 -15.83
C THR A 246 -28.28 -29.68 -15.33
N GLU A 247 -27.64 -30.79 -14.94
CA GLU A 247 -26.18 -30.92 -14.85
C GLU A 247 -25.50 -30.86 -16.25
N SER A 248 -25.86 -29.90 -17.10
CA SER A 248 -25.25 -29.70 -18.42
C SER A 248 -24.79 -28.25 -18.60
N ASP A 249 -23.51 -28.12 -18.91
CA ASP A 249 -22.76 -26.93 -19.30
C ASP A 249 -22.31 -25.91 -18.23
N GLU A 250 -20.98 -25.71 -18.26
CA GLU A 250 -20.13 -24.96 -17.34
C GLU A 250 -20.42 -23.45 -17.28
N THR A 251 -21.39 -22.96 -18.07
CA THR A 251 -21.88 -21.57 -18.07
C THR A 251 -23.09 -21.34 -17.16
N GLU A 252 -23.81 -22.38 -16.72
CA GLU A 252 -24.98 -22.24 -15.82
C GLU A 252 -24.64 -22.20 -14.32
N ALA A 253 -23.45 -22.66 -13.91
CA ALA A 253 -23.06 -22.73 -12.50
C ALA A 253 -22.98 -21.34 -11.82
N THR A 254 -22.76 -20.28 -12.59
CA THR A 254 -22.72 -18.89 -12.08
C THR A 254 -24.13 -18.29 -11.92
N ARG A 255 -25.12 -18.78 -12.69
CA ARG A 255 -26.56 -18.48 -12.52
C ARG A 255 -27.21 -19.34 -11.42
N SER A 256 -26.70 -20.53 -11.16
CA SER A 256 -27.18 -21.45 -10.12
C SER A 256 -27.06 -20.87 -8.69
N ASN A 257 -25.99 -20.11 -8.40
CA ASN A 257 -25.74 -19.55 -7.06
C ASN A 257 -26.81 -18.57 -6.58
N SER A 258 -27.32 -17.73 -7.49
CA SER A 258 -28.40 -16.78 -7.15
C SER A 258 -29.76 -17.47 -7.06
N ARG A 259 -29.94 -18.64 -7.69
CA ARG A 259 -31.15 -19.46 -7.57
C ARG A 259 -31.18 -20.18 -6.21
N LEU A 260 -30.09 -20.83 -5.79
CA LEU A 260 -30.01 -21.47 -4.46
C LEU A 260 -30.36 -20.50 -3.33
N LEU A 261 -29.66 -19.37 -3.27
CA LEU A 261 -29.87 -18.37 -2.23
C LEU A 261 -31.26 -17.73 -2.27
N ARG A 262 -32.05 -17.95 -3.34
CA ARG A 262 -33.42 -17.47 -3.42
C ARG A 262 -34.45 -18.38 -2.73
N PHE A 263 -34.13 -19.64 -2.51
CA PHE A 263 -35.07 -20.62 -1.96
C PHE A 263 -34.65 -21.21 -0.61
N VAL A 264 -33.48 -20.81 -0.08
CA VAL A 264 -32.95 -21.24 1.22
C VAL A 264 -33.51 -20.36 2.33
N THR A 265 -34.19 -20.96 3.30
CA THR A 265 -34.71 -20.30 4.50
C THR A 265 -33.60 -20.05 5.54
N SER A 266 -33.87 -19.23 6.55
CA SER A 266 -32.93 -19.04 7.67
C SER A 266 -32.72 -20.31 8.49
N ALA A 267 -33.69 -21.23 8.52
CA ALA A 267 -33.55 -22.54 9.14
C ALA A 267 -32.59 -23.45 8.35
N ASP A 268 -32.75 -23.54 7.02
CA ASP A 268 -31.85 -24.32 6.15
C ASP A 268 -30.40 -23.79 6.25
N PHE A 269 -30.26 -22.47 6.35
CA PHE A 269 -28.95 -21.83 6.50
C PHE A 269 -28.32 -22.11 7.88
N LEU A 270 -29.14 -22.11 8.95
CA LEU A 270 -28.70 -22.45 10.29
C LEU A 270 -28.16 -23.89 10.34
N GLU A 271 -28.90 -24.85 9.77
CA GLU A 271 -28.49 -26.26 9.71
C GLU A 271 -27.16 -26.44 8.97
N ALA A 272 -27.05 -25.88 7.76
CA ALA A 272 -25.82 -25.95 6.98
C ALA A 272 -24.62 -25.29 7.67
N ARG A 273 -24.87 -24.21 8.41
CA ARG A 273 -23.84 -23.51 9.17
C ARG A 273 -23.36 -24.36 10.35
N VAL A 274 -24.26 -25.01 11.08
CA VAL A 274 -23.88 -25.93 12.18
C VAL A 274 -22.99 -27.05 11.63
N MET A 275 -23.38 -27.68 10.53
CA MET A 275 -22.56 -28.70 9.84
C MET A 275 -21.17 -28.17 9.41
N ALA A 276 -21.11 -26.92 8.96
CA ALA A 276 -19.85 -26.29 8.58
C ALA A 276 -18.96 -25.96 9.80
N MET A 277 -19.57 -25.55 10.91
CA MET A 277 -18.87 -25.28 12.17
C MET A 277 -18.32 -26.55 12.80
N GLU A 278 -19.02 -27.67 12.71
CA GLU A 278 -18.52 -28.99 13.12
C GLU A 278 -17.19 -29.33 12.43
N VAL A 279 -17.05 -29.04 11.12
CA VAL A 279 -15.77 -29.23 10.41
C VAL A 279 -14.65 -28.35 10.96
N LEU A 280 -14.96 -27.12 11.40
CA LEU A 280 -13.96 -26.21 11.95
C LEU A 280 -13.55 -26.59 13.38
N HIS A 281 -14.52 -26.98 14.21
CA HIS A 281 -14.30 -27.32 15.62
C HIS A 281 -13.78 -28.75 15.82
N GLU A 282 -14.13 -29.67 14.93
CA GLU A 282 -13.72 -31.07 14.97
C GLU A 282 -13.18 -31.52 13.59
N PRO A 283 -12.01 -31.00 13.18
CA PRO A 283 -11.45 -31.25 11.85
C PRO A 283 -11.14 -32.73 11.59
N ASP A 284 -10.86 -33.50 12.64
CA ASP A 284 -10.49 -34.92 12.56
C ASP A 284 -11.71 -35.86 12.62
N SER A 285 -12.90 -35.33 12.92
CA SER A 285 -14.14 -36.10 12.96
C SER A 285 -14.62 -36.48 11.54
N HIS A 286 -15.40 -37.56 11.44
CA HIS A 286 -15.98 -37.98 10.16
C HIS A 286 -17.22 -37.15 9.81
N HIS A 287 -17.12 -36.35 8.73
CA HIS A 287 -18.20 -35.48 8.24
C HIS A 287 -18.94 -36.11 7.05
N SER A 288 -20.12 -36.71 7.30
CA SER A 288 -20.86 -37.52 6.30
C SER A 288 -21.22 -36.78 5.00
N TRP A 289 -21.47 -35.48 5.10
CA TRP A 289 -21.84 -34.63 3.95
C TRP A 289 -20.64 -34.19 3.09
N LEU A 290 -19.44 -34.22 3.68
CA LEU A 290 -18.19 -33.75 3.07
C LEU A 290 -17.48 -34.89 2.33
N THR A 291 -18.15 -35.41 1.30
CA THR A 291 -17.61 -36.52 0.49
C THR A 291 -16.39 -36.11 -0.34
N ARG A 292 -15.59 -37.09 -0.78
CA ARG A 292 -14.44 -36.85 -1.67
C ARG A 292 -14.81 -36.07 -2.94
N ASP A 293 -15.97 -36.34 -3.50
CA ASP A 293 -16.50 -35.59 -4.65
C ASP A 293 -16.82 -34.13 -4.27
N ARG A 294 -17.36 -33.88 -3.08
CA ARG A 294 -17.61 -32.53 -2.58
C ARG A 294 -16.31 -31.74 -2.40
N VAL A 295 -15.30 -32.38 -1.82
CA VAL A 295 -13.94 -31.82 -1.67
C VAL A 295 -13.36 -31.50 -3.04
N ASN A 296 -13.44 -32.41 -4.02
CA ASN A 296 -13.01 -32.16 -5.40
C ASN A 296 -13.72 -30.97 -6.04
N ARG A 297 -15.02 -30.78 -5.77
CA ARG A 297 -15.77 -29.60 -6.25
C ARG A 297 -15.33 -28.30 -5.58
N ILE A 298 -14.92 -28.33 -4.31
CA ILE A 298 -14.28 -27.18 -3.64
C ILE A 298 -12.97 -26.84 -4.36
N ILE A 299 -12.12 -27.84 -4.65
CA ILE A 299 -10.85 -27.68 -5.37
C ILE A 299 -11.05 -27.09 -6.76
N GLN A 300 -11.98 -27.63 -7.56
CA GLN A 300 -12.22 -27.17 -8.93
C GLN A 300 -12.72 -25.71 -8.96
N ARG A 301 -13.44 -25.26 -7.92
CA ARG A 301 -13.89 -23.87 -7.82
C ARG A 301 -12.79 -22.92 -7.35
N ASP A 302 -11.96 -23.33 -6.39
CA ASP A 302 -10.74 -22.60 -6.00
C ASP A 302 -9.81 -22.43 -7.22
N GLY A 303 -9.77 -23.43 -8.10
CA GLY A 303 -8.95 -23.44 -9.31
C GLY A 303 -9.43 -22.62 -10.49
N ARG A 304 -10.73 -22.43 -10.70
CA ARG A 304 -11.29 -21.80 -11.91
C ARG A 304 -11.20 -20.26 -11.95
N GLY A 305 -10.29 -19.65 -11.19
CA GLY A 305 -10.19 -18.18 -11.08
C GLY A 305 -11.42 -17.52 -10.44
N GLN A 306 -12.34 -18.29 -9.86
CA GLN A 306 -13.38 -17.75 -8.98
C GLN A 306 -12.72 -17.44 -7.63
N ARG A 307 -12.83 -16.20 -7.17
CA ARG A 307 -12.09 -15.61 -6.03
C ARG A 307 -12.38 -16.23 -4.64
N LEU A 308 -12.96 -17.42 -4.55
CA LEU A 308 -13.22 -18.07 -3.26
C LEU A 308 -11.98 -18.79 -2.78
N ARG A 309 -11.15 -18.05 -2.05
CA ARG A 309 -9.90 -18.54 -1.47
C ARG A 309 -10.18 -19.19 -0.12
N ILE A 310 -9.89 -20.48 -0.04
CA ILE A 310 -9.84 -21.21 1.23
C ILE A 310 -8.49 -20.98 1.92
N SER A 311 -8.52 -20.79 3.23
CA SER A 311 -7.31 -20.55 4.04
C SER A 311 -6.41 -21.79 4.07
N ALA A 312 -5.13 -21.57 4.39
CA ALA A 312 -4.15 -22.62 4.65
C ALA A 312 -4.62 -23.63 5.73
N PRO A 313 -5.12 -23.19 6.90
CA PRO A 313 -5.77 -24.09 7.86
C PRO A 313 -6.87 -24.97 7.26
N LEU A 314 -7.84 -24.38 6.55
CA LEU A 314 -8.94 -25.15 5.97
C LEU A 314 -8.45 -26.12 4.90
N ARG A 315 -7.46 -25.73 4.07
CA ARG A 315 -6.82 -26.62 3.09
C ARG A 315 -6.27 -27.87 3.77
N ARG A 316 -5.56 -27.73 4.88
CA ARG A 316 -5.01 -28.86 5.65
C ARG A 316 -6.12 -29.75 6.21
N THR A 317 -7.16 -29.16 6.80
CA THR A 317 -8.34 -29.90 7.30
C THR A 317 -9.03 -30.70 6.21
N LEU A 318 -9.12 -30.16 4.99
CA LEU A 318 -9.74 -30.83 3.85
C LEU A 318 -8.79 -31.84 3.16
N GLY A 319 -7.58 -32.06 3.68
CA GLY A 319 -6.57 -32.92 3.04
C GLY A 319 -6.06 -32.37 1.70
N LEU A 320 -6.21 -31.06 1.48
CA LEU A 320 -5.79 -30.35 0.28
C LEU A 320 -4.31 -29.98 0.39
N HIS A 321 -3.44 -31.00 0.44
CA HIS A 321 -2.01 -30.79 0.27
C HIS A 321 -1.77 -30.23 -1.15
N SER A 322 -0.93 -29.20 -1.26
CA SER A 322 -0.72 -28.31 -2.40
C SER A 322 -0.56 -29.01 -3.76
N HIS A 323 -1.68 -29.42 -4.35
CA HIS A 323 -1.88 -29.34 -5.78
C HIS A 323 -2.46 -27.95 -6.01
N LEU A 324 -1.59 -26.99 -6.30
CA LEU A 324 -2.04 -25.78 -7.00
C LEU A 324 -2.97 -26.25 -8.12
N PRO A 325 -4.19 -25.71 -8.21
CA PRO A 325 -5.16 -26.18 -9.18
C PRO A 325 -4.52 -26.11 -10.55
N THR A 326 -4.27 -27.29 -11.15
CA THR A 326 -3.75 -27.41 -12.49
C THR A 326 -4.86 -26.87 -13.39
N TYR A 327 -4.77 -25.58 -13.72
CA TYR A 327 -5.57 -25.01 -14.78
C TYR A 327 -5.13 -25.72 -16.07
N VAL A 328 -6.12 -26.02 -16.91
CA VAL A 328 -6.03 -26.74 -18.19
C VAL A 328 -6.12 -28.25 -18.06
N SER A 329 -7.31 -28.74 -18.43
CA SER A 329 -7.60 -29.95 -19.21
C SER A 329 -6.44 -30.95 -19.38
N THR A 330 -6.72 -32.22 -19.07
CA THR A 330 -5.87 -33.41 -19.19
C THR A 330 -4.99 -33.70 -17.96
N GLN A 331 -4.82 -35.00 -17.70
CA GLN A 331 -4.26 -35.57 -16.49
C GLN A 331 -2.91 -34.93 -16.10
N PRO A 332 -2.59 -34.82 -14.80
CA PRO A 332 -1.29 -34.35 -14.36
C PRO A 332 -0.18 -35.25 -14.92
N GLU A 333 0.62 -34.76 -15.87
CA GLU A 333 1.80 -35.48 -16.35
C GLU A 333 2.77 -35.66 -15.17
N ARG A 334 2.92 -36.92 -14.75
CA ARG A 334 3.98 -37.34 -13.82
C ARG A 334 5.21 -37.69 -14.64
N ASP A 335 6.40 -37.29 -14.19
CA ASP A 335 7.64 -37.82 -14.75
C ASP A 335 7.80 -39.32 -14.44
N ALA A 336 8.82 -39.97 -15.02
CA ALA A 336 9.08 -41.41 -14.82
C ALA A 336 9.35 -41.80 -13.35
N ILE A 337 9.46 -40.83 -12.44
CA ILE A 337 9.70 -41.00 -11.00
C ILE A 337 8.44 -40.60 -10.19
N GLY A 338 7.33 -40.25 -10.85
CA GLY A 338 6.06 -39.94 -10.22
C GLY A 338 5.87 -38.46 -9.81
N ARG A 339 6.80 -37.55 -10.18
CA ARG A 339 6.73 -36.12 -9.82
C ARG A 339 5.86 -35.33 -10.79
N LEU A 340 5.03 -34.45 -10.26
CA LEU A 340 4.17 -33.56 -11.05
C LEU A 340 5.01 -32.60 -11.91
N ARG A 341 4.79 -32.60 -13.24
CA ARG A 341 5.37 -31.59 -14.15
C ARG A 341 4.59 -30.28 -14.02
N THR A 342 5.11 -29.34 -13.24
CA THR A 342 4.40 -28.12 -12.82
C THR A 342 4.89 -26.86 -13.53
N GLN A 343 4.75 -26.80 -14.86
CA GLN A 343 4.98 -25.54 -15.59
C GLN A 343 4.03 -24.41 -15.15
N HIS A 344 2.88 -24.76 -14.55
CA HIS A 344 1.81 -23.83 -14.16
C HIS A 344 1.72 -23.53 -12.65
N ALA A 345 2.55 -24.15 -11.79
CA ALA A 345 2.40 -23.98 -10.34
C ALA A 345 2.58 -22.52 -9.89
N THR A 346 3.56 -21.84 -10.46
CA THR A 346 3.85 -20.44 -10.10
C THR A 346 2.78 -19.45 -10.56
N ILE A 347 1.94 -19.81 -11.55
CA ILE A 347 0.84 -18.96 -12.04
C ILE A 347 -0.33 -18.94 -11.05
N GLY A 348 -0.57 -20.05 -10.34
CA GLY A 348 -1.65 -20.13 -9.35
C GLY A 348 -1.46 -19.19 -8.15
N VAL A 349 -0.24 -18.72 -7.90
CA VAL A 349 0.14 -17.86 -6.75
C VAL A 349 -0.55 -16.49 -6.79
N GLU A 350 -0.82 -15.95 -7.99
CA GLU A 350 -1.61 -14.73 -8.19
C GLU A 350 -3.00 -14.84 -7.55
N TYR A 351 -3.58 -16.05 -7.58
CA TYR A 351 -4.93 -16.32 -7.12
C TYR A 351 -5.01 -16.73 -5.66
N LEU A 352 -3.95 -16.58 -4.85
CA LEU A 352 -3.97 -16.96 -3.44
C LEU A 352 -4.31 -15.82 -2.46
N VAL A 353 -3.99 -14.55 -2.78
CA VAL A 353 -4.24 -13.39 -1.89
C VAL A 353 -4.77 -12.17 -2.64
N GLU A 354 -5.62 -11.34 -2.00
CA GLU A 354 -6.38 -10.26 -2.69
C GLU A 354 -5.53 -9.06 -3.06
N SER A 355 -4.63 -8.71 -2.16
CA SER A 355 -3.72 -7.58 -2.32
C SER A 355 -2.32 -8.11 -2.12
N ALA A 356 -1.43 -7.75 -3.03
CA ALA A 356 -0.03 -8.09 -2.89
C ALA A 356 0.67 -7.13 -1.93
N ILE A 357 1.61 -7.63 -1.15
CA ILE A 357 2.51 -6.78 -0.37
C ILE A 357 3.42 -5.96 -1.31
N ASP A 358 3.65 -4.70 -0.99
CA ASP A 358 4.65 -3.89 -1.68
C ASP A 358 6.06 -4.34 -1.28
N GLN A 359 6.95 -4.44 -2.26
CA GLN A 359 8.36 -4.79 -2.08
C GLN A 359 9.12 -3.81 -1.16
N MET A 360 8.60 -2.58 -1.02
CA MET A 360 9.04 -1.61 -0.01
C MET A 360 9.08 -2.22 1.40
N ASN A 361 8.09 -3.05 1.72
CA ASN A 361 7.92 -3.66 3.05
C ASN A 361 8.68 -4.98 3.21
N LEU A 362 9.41 -5.43 2.20
CA LEU A 362 10.08 -6.73 2.19
C LEU A 362 11.59 -6.58 2.09
N SER A 363 12.30 -7.18 3.05
CA SER A 363 13.74 -7.40 2.95
C SER A 363 14.05 -8.37 1.81
N ALA A 364 15.23 -8.28 1.19
CA ALA A 364 15.58 -9.22 0.12
C ALA A 364 16.01 -10.59 0.64
N SER A 365 16.29 -10.72 1.94
CA SER A 365 16.36 -11.99 2.63
C SER A 365 15.35 -12.05 3.79
N LEU A 366 14.67 -13.18 3.97
CA LEU A 366 13.75 -13.40 5.09
C LEU A 366 14.45 -13.15 6.43
N TRP A 367 13.71 -12.53 7.36
CA TRP A 367 14.18 -12.28 8.71
C TRP A 367 14.63 -13.55 9.42
N PRO A 368 15.67 -13.50 10.27
CA PRO A 368 16.13 -14.65 11.04
C PRO A 368 15.01 -15.34 11.83
N THR A 369 14.15 -14.57 12.49
CA THR A 369 12.98 -15.09 13.22
C THR A 369 12.03 -15.85 12.30
N VAL A 370 11.74 -15.32 11.11
CA VAL A 370 10.93 -15.97 10.08
C VAL A 370 11.58 -17.24 9.54
N ARG A 371 12.91 -17.31 9.47
CA ARG A 371 13.58 -18.53 9.02
C ARG A 371 13.55 -19.63 10.07
N VAL A 372 13.67 -19.28 11.35
CA VAL A 372 13.64 -20.23 12.46
C VAL A 372 12.26 -20.85 12.66
N GLN A 373 11.19 -20.09 12.42
CA GLN A 373 9.81 -20.58 12.53
C GLN A 373 9.28 -21.26 11.26
N ALA A 374 10.09 -21.33 10.20
CA ALA A 374 9.69 -22.00 8.97
C ALA A 374 9.49 -23.51 9.21
N PRO A 375 8.54 -24.15 8.49
CA PRO A 375 8.37 -25.60 8.55
C PRO A 375 9.62 -26.34 8.08
N LYS A 376 9.72 -27.64 8.37
CA LYS A 376 10.87 -28.46 7.97
C LYS A 376 10.91 -28.56 6.44
N LEU A 377 11.89 -27.89 5.83
CA LEU A 377 12.10 -27.89 4.37
C LEU A 377 13.16 -28.92 3.97
N PRO A 378 13.09 -29.51 2.77
CA PRO A 378 14.17 -30.32 2.24
C PRO A 378 15.49 -29.53 2.16
N PRO A 379 16.67 -30.15 2.45
CA PRO A 379 17.96 -29.44 2.53
C PRO A 379 18.36 -28.65 1.27
N ARG A 380 17.84 -29.03 0.10
CA ARG A 380 18.06 -28.32 -1.18
C ARG A 380 17.27 -27.01 -1.27
N ILE A 381 16.11 -26.94 -0.62
CA ILE A 381 15.17 -25.81 -0.68
C ILE A 381 15.39 -24.86 0.50
N GLU A 382 15.69 -25.41 1.68
CA GLU A 382 16.00 -24.64 2.90
C GLU A 382 17.07 -23.55 2.65
N ARG A 383 18.06 -23.87 1.80
CA ARG A 383 19.17 -22.97 1.46
C ARG A 383 18.74 -21.77 0.63
N SER A 384 17.80 -21.94 -0.30
CA SER A 384 17.32 -20.86 -1.18
C SER A 384 16.11 -20.13 -0.57
N PHE A 385 15.39 -20.75 0.37
CA PHE A 385 14.19 -20.22 1.00
C PHE A 385 14.37 -18.81 1.56
N ALA A 386 15.53 -18.53 2.16
CA ALA A 386 15.84 -17.21 2.69
C ALA A 386 15.75 -16.09 1.64
N ILE A 387 16.00 -16.38 0.37
CA ILE A 387 16.07 -15.39 -0.72
C ILE A 387 14.86 -15.52 -1.65
N THR A 388 14.35 -16.72 -1.85
CA THR A 388 13.18 -16.96 -2.69
C THR A 388 11.87 -16.65 -1.96
N GLY A 389 11.84 -16.78 -0.63
CA GLY A 389 10.68 -16.46 0.19
C GLY A 389 10.15 -15.02 0.02
N PRO A 390 10.97 -13.96 0.11
CA PRO A 390 10.50 -12.58 -0.07
C PRO A 390 10.01 -12.29 -1.49
N ILE A 391 10.66 -12.90 -2.50
CA ILE A 391 10.24 -12.79 -3.90
C ILE A 391 8.88 -13.47 -4.09
N LEU A 392 8.68 -14.65 -3.50
CA LEU A 392 7.40 -15.35 -3.53
C LEU A 392 6.31 -14.55 -2.78
N LEU A 393 6.63 -13.97 -1.62
CA LEU A 393 5.72 -13.09 -0.87
C LEU A 393 5.29 -11.87 -1.70
N ALA A 394 6.21 -11.26 -2.44
CA ALA A 394 5.90 -10.14 -3.34
C ALA A 394 5.08 -10.55 -4.57
N GLY A 395 5.22 -11.82 -5.00
CA GLY A 395 4.46 -12.39 -6.12
C GLY A 395 3.06 -12.87 -5.75
N LEU A 396 2.78 -13.11 -4.47
CA LEU A 396 1.43 -13.41 -3.99
C LEU A 396 0.47 -12.28 -4.36
N GLY A 397 -0.60 -12.61 -5.08
CA GLY A 397 -1.58 -11.61 -5.52
C GLY A 397 -1.18 -10.79 -6.75
N ARG A 398 -0.09 -11.14 -7.45
CA ARG A 398 0.34 -10.49 -8.70
C ARG A 398 0.57 -11.52 -9.80
N HIS A 399 0.36 -11.11 -11.05
CA HIS A 399 0.79 -11.91 -12.19
C HIS A 399 2.32 -12.07 -12.16
N PRO A 400 2.85 -13.31 -12.29
CA PRO A 400 4.23 -13.59 -11.97
C PRO A 400 5.21 -13.16 -13.07
N HIS A 401 5.73 -11.93 -12.99
CA HIS A 401 6.96 -11.52 -13.69
C HIS A 401 8.18 -11.70 -12.77
N TRP A 402 8.57 -12.94 -12.53
CA TRP A 402 9.58 -13.30 -11.52
C TRP A 402 10.93 -12.63 -11.74
N SER A 403 11.37 -12.49 -12.98
CA SER A 403 12.64 -11.84 -13.35
C SER A 403 12.64 -10.34 -13.03
N ARG A 404 11.48 -9.67 -13.16
CA ARG A 404 11.31 -8.26 -12.77
C ARG A 404 11.32 -8.11 -11.25
N LEU A 405 10.54 -8.94 -10.56
CA LEU A 405 10.49 -8.94 -9.09
C LEU A 405 11.86 -9.22 -8.49
N ALA A 406 12.58 -10.23 -8.98
CA ALA A 406 13.91 -10.58 -8.51
C ALA A 406 14.90 -9.40 -8.64
N ARG A 407 14.86 -8.66 -9.76
CA ARG A 407 15.70 -7.46 -9.94
C ARG A 407 15.41 -6.37 -8.93
N GLU A 408 14.15 -6.20 -8.50
CA GLU A 408 13.77 -5.23 -7.46
C GLU A 408 14.29 -5.63 -6.06
N PHE A 409 14.60 -6.91 -5.87
CA PHE A 409 15.33 -7.45 -4.71
C PHE A 409 16.86 -7.53 -4.92
N GLY A 410 17.39 -7.02 -6.03
CA GLY A 410 18.83 -7.01 -6.34
C GLY A 410 19.39 -8.34 -6.83
N LEU A 411 18.52 -9.26 -7.26
CA LEU A 411 18.86 -10.59 -7.73
C LEU A 411 18.76 -10.67 -9.26
N ASP A 412 19.91 -10.83 -9.90
CA ASP A 412 20.02 -11.02 -11.35
C ASP A 412 20.01 -12.52 -11.67
N ALA A 413 18.84 -13.06 -12.00
CA ALA A 413 18.67 -14.45 -12.40
C ALA A 413 17.67 -14.56 -13.55
N ASP A 414 17.89 -15.57 -14.40
CA ASP A 414 17.02 -15.86 -15.52
C ASP A 414 15.65 -16.37 -15.04
N GLU A 415 14.61 -15.99 -15.78
CA GLU A 415 13.22 -16.34 -15.46
C GLU A 415 12.97 -17.85 -15.37
N PRO A 416 13.53 -18.71 -16.25
CA PRO A 416 13.39 -20.15 -16.14
C PRO A 416 13.94 -20.71 -14.82
N THR A 417 15.09 -20.24 -14.34
CA THR A 417 15.68 -20.67 -13.08
C THR A 417 14.81 -20.25 -11.89
N LEU A 418 14.40 -18.97 -11.84
CA LEU A 418 13.53 -18.47 -10.78
C LEU A 418 12.22 -19.25 -10.72
N ARG A 419 11.56 -19.45 -11.86
CA ARG A 419 10.33 -20.22 -11.94
C ARG A 419 10.51 -21.66 -11.45
N ARG A 420 11.61 -22.32 -11.81
CA ARG A 420 11.92 -23.68 -11.36
C ARG A 420 12.15 -23.73 -9.84
N THR A 421 12.86 -22.76 -9.28
CA THR A 421 13.10 -22.70 -7.83
C THR A 421 11.83 -22.39 -7.05
N MET A 422 10.98 -21.48 -7.55
CA MET A 422 9.66 -21.22 -6.95
C MET A 422 8.74 -22.44 -7.04
N ALA A 423 8.71 -23.12 -8.19
CA ALA A 423 7.96 -24.37 -8.34
C ALA A 423 8.44 -25.43 -7.34
N GLN A 424 9.77 -25.61 -7.19
CA GLN A 424 10.32 -26.53 -6.18
C GLN A 424 9.90 -26.17 -4.76
N LEU A 425 9.88 -24.88 -4.40
CA LEU A 425 9.44 -24.43 -3.08
C LEU A 425 7.97 -24.80 -2.81
N ILE A 426 7.12 -24.77 -3.84
CA ILE A 426 5.68 -25.02 -3.68
C ILE A 426 5.30 -26.50 -3.86
N THR A 427 6.00 -27.24 -4.71
CA THR A 427 5.58 -28.58 -5.17
C THR A 427 6.43 -29.72 -4.60
N ASN A 428 7.18 -29.47 -3.52
CA ASN A 428 7.96 -30.51 -2.82
C ASN A 428 7.12 -31.27 -1.79
N GLU A 429 7.69 -32.32 -1.19
CA GLU A 429 7.07 -33.18 -0.16
C GLU A 429 6.54 -32.38 1.05
N CYS A 430 7.11 -31.21 1.34
CA CYS A 430 6.72 -30.27 2.40
C CYS A 430 6.24 -28.92 1.81
N GLY A 431 5.95 -28.86 0.51
CA GLY A 431 5.70 -27.61 -0.22
C GLY A 431 4.37 -26.94 0.18
N SER A 432 3.41 -27.74 0.65
CA SER A 432 2.16 -27.24 1.22
C SER A 432 2.43 -26.39 2.45
N ASP A 433 3.27 -26.89 3.35
CA ASP A 433 3.53 -26.27 4.63
C ASP A 433 4.32 -24.97 4.42
N ALA A 434 5.26 -24.96 3.47
CA ALA A 434 6.03 -23.78 3.11
C ALA A 434 5.15 -22.66 2.55
N LEU A 435 4.22 -22.99 1.66
CA LEU A 435 3.29 -22.03 1.07
C LEU A 435 2.29 -21.52 2.10
N ASP A 436 1.70 -22.42 2.90
CA ASP A 436 0.78 -22.08 3.98
C ASP A 436 1.43 -21.11 4.99
N TYR A 437 2.67 -21.39 5.36
CA TYR A 437 3.47 -20.53 6.22
C TYR A 437 3.69 -19.12 5.62
N LEU A 438 3.99 -19.03 4.31
CA LEU A 438 4.15 -17.75 3.63
C LEU A 438 2.82 -17.00 3.48
N LEU A 439 1.70 -17.70 3.32
CA LEU A 439 0.37 -17.06 3.28
C LEU A 439 0.01 -16.41 4.62
N GLU A 440 0.33 -17.06 5.73
CA GLU A 440 0.11 -16.51 7.09
C GLU A 440 1.04 -15.33 7.36
N LEU A 441 2.31 -15.43 6.97
CA LEU A 441 3.24 -14.32 7.05
C LEU A 441 2.78 -13.15 6.15
N HIS A 442 2.26 -13.44 4.97
CA HIS A 442 1.70 -12.43 4.08
C HIS A 442 0.52 -11.69 4.73
N ALA A 443 -0.42 -12.42 5.33
CA ALA A 443 -1.53 -11.79 6.05
C ALA A 443 -1.04 -10.90 7.20
N HIS A 444 -0.06 -11.37 7.97
CA HIS A 444 0.52 -10.61 9.08
C HIS A 444 1.21 -9.32 8.59
N LEU A 445 2.09 -9.41 7.58
CA LEU A 445 2.81 -8.24 7.05
C LEU A 445 1.89 -7.26 6.31
N GLY A 446 0.76 -7.73 5.79
CA GLY A 446 -0.28 -6.86 5.23
C GLY A 446 -0.99 -6.01 6.30
N ALA A 447 -1.25 -6.59 7.48
CA ALA A 447 -1.86 -5.89 8.60
C ALA A 447 -0.85 -5.02 9.38
N TYR A 448 0.37 -5.52 9.57
CA TYR A 448 1.43 -4.91 10.36
C TYR A 448 2.72 -4.80 9.52
N PRO A 449 2.78 -3.84 8.57
CA PRO A 449 3.93 -3.68 7.70
C PRO A 449 5.18 -3.24 8.49
N PRO A 450 6.39 -3.73 8.13
CA PRO A 450 7.63 -3.28 8.73
C PRO A 450 7.81 -1.76 8.65
N PRO A 451 8.41 -1.12 9.68
CA PRO A 451 8.68 0.32 9.71
C PRO A 451 9.94 0.70 8.90
N ILE A 452 10.35 -0.12 7.93
CA ILE A 452 11.53 0.07 7.10
C ILE A 452 11.14 0.03 5.63
N ASP A 453 11.54 1.07 4.88
CA ASP A 453 11.48 1.07 3.43
C ASP A 453 12.72 0.38 2.84
N TYR A 454 12.60 -0.93 2.65
CA TYR A 454 13.69 -1.72 2.11
C TYR A 454 13.98 -1.42 0.63
N ARG A 455 12.97 -1.01 -0.15
CA ARG A 455 13.15 -0.67 -1.58
C ARG A 455 14.03 0.57 -1.71
N ARG A 456 13.73 1.64 -0.95
CA ARG A 456 14.54 2.86 -0.92
C ARG A 456 15.95 2.59 -0.42
N ARG A 457 16.11 1.80 0.65
CA ARG A 457 17.45 1.48 1.17
C ARG A 457 18.28 0.69 0.16
N ARG A 458 17.70 -0.26 -0.59
CA ARG A 458 18.40 -0.96 -1.69
C ARG A 458 18.84 -0.01 -2.81
N ARG A 459 18.02 1.01 -3.14
CA ARG A 459 18.36 2.04 -4.14
C ARG A 459 19.50 2.96 -3.67
N LEU A 460 19.46 3.42 -2.42
CA LEU A 460 20.47 4.31 -1.85
C LEU A 460 21.81 3.62 -1.56
N PHE A 461 21.76 2.32 -1.24
CA PHE A 461 22.93 1.51 -0.93
C PHE A 461 23.02 0.32 -1.91
N PRO A 462 23.28 0.55 -3.20
CA PRO A 462 23.22 -0.51 -4.21
C PRO A 462 24.31 -1.57 -4.06
N ASN A 463 25.47 -1.18 -3.52
CA ASN A 463 26.61 -2.06 -3.29
C ASN A 463 27.20 -1.80 -1.89
N PRO A 464 27.97 -2.75 -1.32
CA PRO A 464 28.76 -2.52 -0.12
C PRO A 464 29.78 -1.40 -0.38
N THR A 465 29.44 -0.17 -0.01
CA THR A 465 30.31 0.99 -0.15
C THR A 465 31.36 0.98 0.95
N GLY A 466 32.61 1.26 0.59
CA GLY A 466 33.71 1.26 1.55
C GLY A 466 33.52 2.36 2.60
N ILE A 467 33.49 1.97 3.86
CA ILE A 467 33.41 2.94 4.96
C ILE A 467 34.70 3.77 4.99
N SER A 468 34.57 5.07 5.28
CA SER A 468 35.71 6.00 5.39
C SER A 468 36.82 5.43 6.29
N GLY A 469 38.09 5.67 5.97
CA GLY A 469 39.24 5.07 6.67
C GLY A 469 39.28 5.31 8.18
N ASN A 470 38.74 6.44 8.66
CA ASN A 470 38.69 6.73 10.11
C ASN A 470 37.70 5.82 10.85
N ARG A 471 36.50 5.63 10.28
CA ARG A 471 35.47 4.75 10.84
C ARG A 471 35.86 3.27 10.75
N ALA A 472 36.50 2.85 9.66
CA ALA A 472 37.02 1.49 9.51
C ALA A 472 38.08 1.16 10.58
N ARG A 473 38.98 2.11 10.90
CA ARG A 473 39.94 1.97 12.02
C ARG A 473 39.24 1.89 13.37
N SER A 474 38.19 2.68 13.59
CA SER A 474 37.39 2.60 14.82
C SER A 474 36.75 1.22 15.00
N LEU A 475 36.11 0.69 13.95
CA LEU A 475 35.52 -0.65 13.93
C LEU A 475 36.55 -1.75 14.22
N ALA A 476 37.75 -1.66 13.64
CA ALA A 476 38.82 -2.62 13.90
C ALA A 476 39.27 -2.60 15.39
N ARG A 477 39.37 -1.41 16.00
CA ARG A 477 39.67 -1.27 17.43
C ARG A 477 38.56 -1.84 18.31
N SER A 478 37.28 -1.61 17.98
CA SER A 478 36.14 -2.19 18.70
C SER A 478 36.10 -3.72 18.63
N ALA A 479 36.81 -4.32 17.66
CA ALA A 479 36.93 -5.76 17.48
C ALA A 479 38.22 -6.34 18.08
N ASP A 480 39.06 -5.51 18.71
CA ASP A 480 40.43 -5.85 19.12
C ASP A 480 41.23 -6.53 17.97
N ALA A 481 41.08 -6.01 16.75
CA ALA A 481 41.61 -6.61 15.54
C ALA A 481 42.39 -5.62 14.68
N TYR A 482 43.34 -6.13 13.90
CA TYR A 482 44.02 -5.34 12.89
C TYR A 482 43.09 -5.02 11.71
N LEU A 483 43.17 -3.78 11.20
CA LEU A 483 42.46 -3.37 9.99
C LEU A 483 43.13 -4.00 8.75
N THR A 484 42.73 -5.23 8.44
CA THR A 484 43.15 -5.94 7.23
C THR A 484 42.15 -5.72 6.11
N HIS A 485 42.57 -5.96 4.85
CA HIS A 485 41.65 -5.94 3.70
C HIS A 485 40.49 -6.95 3.89
N ALA A 486 40.78 -8.11 4.46
CA ALA A 486 39.77 -9.13 4.76
C ALA A 486 38.76 -8.67 5.82
N PHE A 487 39.21 -8.04 6.90
CA PHE A 487 38.31 -7.47 7.92
C PHE A 487 37.41 -6.39 7.29
N ARG A 488 38.00 -5.46 6.54
CA ARG A 488 37.27 -4.38 5.86
C ARG A 488 36.19 -4.94 4.91
N TRP A 489 36.56 -5.90 4.08
CA TRP A 489 35.65 -6.56 3.16
C TRP A 489 34.44 -7.21 3.85
N LYS A 490 34.63 -7.80 5.05
CA LYS A 490 33.55 -8.42 5.83
C LYS A 490 32.68 -7.38 6.53
N ILE A 491 33.28 -6.38 7.18
CA ILE A 491 32.51 -5.40 7.96
C ILE A 491 31.71 -4.44 7.06
N ASP A 492 32.25 -4.06 5.90
CA ASP A 492 31.52 -3.25 4.91
C ASP A 492 30.27 -4.00 4.41
N ARG A 493 30.38 -5.30 4.16
CA ARG A 493 29.24 -6.17 3.80
C ARG A 493 28.23 -6.35 4.93
N TYR A 494 28.70 -6.45 6.17
CA TYR A 494 27.82 -6.56 7.33
C TYR A 494 26.99 -5.29 7.51
N ILE A 495 27.61 -4.12 7.44
CA ILE A 495 26.90 -2.83 7.52
C ILE A 495 25.96 -2.66 6.35
N TRP A 496 26.36 -3.06 5.14
CA TRP A 496 25.49 -3.06 3.97
C TRP A 496 24.27 -4.00 4.14
N GLN A 497 24.47 -5.19 4.73
CA GLN A 497 23.39 -6.12 5.06
C GLN A 497 22.41 -5.50 6.09
N LEU A 498 22.91 -4.80 7.11
CA LEU A 498 22.06 -4.09 8.08
C LEU A 498 21.21 -3.00 7.39
N LEU A 499 21.81 -2.25 6.46
CA LEU A 499 21.12 -1.18 5.76
C LEU A 499 20.06 -1.71 4.79
N THR A 500 20.37 -2.73 3.98
CA THR A 500 19.52 -3.13 2.85
C THR A 500 18.62 -4.33 3.13
N GLY A 501 18.95 -5.13 4.15
CA GLY A 501 18.33 -6.44 4.35
C GLY A 501 18.67 -7.46 3.25
N ASN A 502 19.67 -7.18 2.40
CA ASN A 502 20.12 -8.08 1.34
C ASN A 502 21.07 -9.15 1.88
N ASP A 503 21.08 -10.31 1.21
CA ASP A 503 22.17 -11.27 1.40
C ASP A 503 23.45 -10.69 0.73
N PRO A 504 24.57 -10.57 1.46
CA PRO A 504 25.84 -10.01 0.97
C PRO A 504 26.50 -10.79 -0.17
N PHE A 505 25.92 -11.92 -0.57
CA PHE A 505 26.36 -12.77 -1.68
C PHE A 505 25.33 -12.91 -2.81
N VAL A 506 24.28 -12.09 -2.78
CA VAL A 506 23.23 -12.03 -3.78
C VAL A 506 23.07 -10.58 -4.24
N THR A 507 24.09 -10.09 -4.93
CA THR A 507 24.11 -8.75 -5.55
C THR A 507 24.39 -8.87 -7.05
N ASN A 508 23.94 -7.88 -7.82
CA ASN A 508 24.24 -7.76 -9.25
C ASN A 508 25.71 -8.11 -9.56
N GLY A 509 25.89 -9.13 -10.41
CA GLY A 509 27.19 -9.50 -10.98
C GLY A 509 27.97 -10.62 -10.28
N VAL A 510 27.58 -11.11 -9.10
CA VAL A 510 28.26 -12.27 -8.46
C VAL A 510 27.27 -13.13 -7.68
N ALA A 511 26.81 -14.22 -8.30
CA ALA A 511 26.03 -15.26 -7.62
C ALA A 511 26.97 -16.29 -6.97
N LEU A 512 27.46 -16.01 -5.76
CA LEU A 512 28.17 -17.01 -4.95
C LEU A 512 27.45 -17.19 -3.61
N LEU A 513 26.28 -17.83 -3.64
CA LEU A 513 25.60 -18.33 -2.43
C LEU A 513 26.50 -19.24 -1.56
N HIS A 514 27.55 -19.79 -2.18
CA HIS A 514 28.45 -20.80 -1.67
C HIS A 514 29.91 -20.45 -2.00
N GLY A 515 30.83 -20.95 -1.17
CA GLY A 515 32.27 -20.83 -1.39
C GLY A 515 33.04 -20.37 -0.15
N PRO A 516 34.38 -20.37 -0.20
CA PRO A 516 35.23 -20.01 0.94
C PRO A 516 34.94 -18.60 1.49
N ALA A 517 34.62 -17.65 0.62
CA ALA A 517 34.28 -16.28 1.01
C ALA A 517 32.95 -16.18 1.79
N ALA A 518 31.90 -16.85 1.31
CA ALA A 518 30.60 -16.91 1.98
C ALA A 518 30.71 -17.61 3.35
N TYR A 519 31.47 -18.71 3.43
CA TYR A 519 31.75 -19.38 4.70
C TYR A 519 32.53 -18.47 5.67
N ALA A 520 33.59 -17.82 5.19
CA ALA A 520 34.42 -16.93 6.02
C ALA A 520 33.66 -15.69 6.53
N TYR A 521 32.67 -15.21 5.78
CA TYR A 521 31.77 -14.14 6.22
C TYR A 521 30.76 -14.64 7.25
N ARG A 522 30.06 -15.76 6.98
CA ARG A 522 29.07 -16.33 7.91
C ARG A 522 29.72 -16.66 9.25
N LYS A 523 30.92 -17.26 9.23
CA LYS A 523 31.73 -17.51 10.44
C LYS A 523 32.02 -16.20 11.17
N PHE A 524 32.45 -15.15 10.46
CA PHE A 524 32.72 -13.85 11.05
C PHE A 524 31.50 -13.21 11.72
N VAL A 525 30.33 -13.23 11.08
CA VAL A 525 29.08 -12.71 11.68
C VAL A 525 28.66 -13.53 12.88
N HIS A 526 28.77 -14.86 12.79
CA HIS A 526 28.42 -15.77 13.88
C HIS A 526 29.32 -15.61 15.11
N THR A 527 30.63 -15.39 14.91
CA THR A 527 31.60 -15.19 15.99
C THR A 527 31.86 -13.71 16.31
N MET A 528 31.00 -12.80 15.84
CA MET A 528 31.18 -11.35 16.04
C MET A 528 30.94 -10.99 17.51
N GLN A 529 31.87 -10.22 18.09
CA GLN A 529 31.74 -9.72 19.46
C GLN A 529 30.69 -8.59 19.55
N ASP A 530 30.02 -8.47 20.69
CA ASP A 530 28.96 -7.48 20.91
C ASP A 530 29.41 -6.02 20.74
N PRO A 531 30.61 -5.59 21.18
CA PRO A 531 31.09 -4.22 20.95
C PRO A 531 31.24 -3.88 19.46
N LEU A 532 31.76 -4.81 18.66
CA LEU A 532 31.85 -4.65 17.22
C LEU A 532 30.46 -4.57 16.58
N ARG A 533 29.54 -5.43 17.01
CA ARG A 533 28.15 -5.44 16.51
C ARG A 533 27.44 -4.12 16.78
N ALA A 534 27.51 -3.63 18.03
CA ALA A 534 26.94 -2.35 18.43
C ALA A 534 27.55 -1.18 17.65
N HIS A 535 28.87 -1.13 17.52
CA HIS A 535 29.54 -0.06 16.79
C HIS A 535 29.23 -0.09 15.28
N ALA A 536 29.10 -1.27 14.68
CA ALA A 536 28.64 -1.41 13.30
C ALA A 536 27.20 -0.91 13.12
N GLY A 537 26.31 -1.21 14.08
CA GLY A 537 24.95 -0.68 14.12
C GLY A 537 24.89 0.84 14.25
N GLU A 538 25.73 1.45 15.10
CA GLU A 538 25.86 2.92 15.18
C GLU A 538 26.29 3.53 13.85
N VAL A 539 27.28 2.91 13.17
CA VAL A 539 27.74 3.39 11.86
C VAL A 539 26.61 3.30 10.84
N ALA A 540 25.87 2.19 10.80
CA ALA A 540 24.70 2.03 9.94
C ALA A 540 23.64 3.10 10.23
N GLN A 541 23.29 3.33 11.51
CA GLN A 541 22.32 4.36 11.87
C GLN A 541 22.79 5.75 11.47
N ARG A 542 24.07 6.11 11.69
CA ARG A 542 24.62 7.40 11.23
C ARG A 542 24.58 7.56 9.72
N LEU A 543 24.75 6.48 8.95
CA LEU A 543 24.58 6.50 7.50
C LEU A 543 23.12 6.77 7.12
N LEU A 544 22.15 6.11 7.76
CA LEU A 544 20.72 6.40 7.56
C LEU A 544 20.39 7.86 7.87
N LEU A 545 20.87 8.39 9.00
CA LEU A 545 20.65 9.78 9.39
C LEU A 545 21.28 10.79 8.42
N ARG A 546 22.43 10.45 7.82
CA ARG A 546 23.05 11.28 6.76
C ARG A 546 22.14 11.40 5.54
N HIS A 547 21.41 10.33 5.23
CA HIS A 547 20.38 10.29 4.19
C HIS A 547 18.98 10.68 4.70
N ARG A 548 18.87 11.29 5.89
CA ARG A 548 17.59 11.74 6.51
C ARG A 548 16.58 10.63 6.76
N ILE A 549 17.05 9.40 6.97
CA ILE A 549 16.21 8.25 7.30
C ILE A 549 16.18 8.06 8.82
N GLY A 550 15.01 8.29 9.43
CA GLY A 550 14.77 8.12 10.88
C GLY A 550 14.21 6.75 11.28
N GLU A 551 14.22 5.79 10.37
CA GLU A 551 13.76 4.41 10.60
C GLU A 551 14.74 3.61 11.49
N PRO A 552 14.28 2.51 12.14
CA PRO A 552 15.19 1.60 12.82
C PRO A 552 16.23 0.99 11.89
N VAL A 553 17.41 0.65 12.40
CA VAL A 553 18.48 0.06 11.58
C VAL A 553 18.02 -1.29 11.04
N THR A 554 17.50 -2.15 11.92
CA THR A 554 16.92 -3.45 11.57
C THR A 554 15.53 -3.60 12.18
N TYR A 555 14.70 -4.40 11.50
CA TYR A 555 13.38 -4.80 11.94
C TYR A 555 13.31 -6.32 11.88
N GLN A 556 12.61 -6.97 12.82
CA GLN A 556 12.32 -8.40 12.79
C GLN A 556 10.90 -8.68 13.31
N PRO A 557 10.05 -9.42 12.56
CA PRO A 557 8.79 -9.93 13.09
C PRO A 557 9.01 -10.79 14.32
N ARG A 558 8.19 -10.62 15.36
CA ARG A 558 8.26 -11.39 16.59
C ARG A 558 7.25 -12.54 16.54
N TRP A 559 7.70 -13.72 16.93
CA TRP A 559 6.83 -14.89 17.07
C TRP A 559 6.37 -15.02 18.52
N ASP A 560 5.05 -15.13 18.73
CA ASP A 560 4.47 -15.47 20.02
C ASP A 560 4.40 -17.00 20.14
N HIS A 561 5.24 -17.57 21.00
CA HIS A 561 5.28 -19.01 21.24
C HIS A 561 4.04 -19.55 21.96
N GLN A 562 3.37 -18.73 22.77
CA GLN A 562 2.14 -19.15 23.48
C GLN A 562 0.96 -19.18 22.51
N GLN A 563 0.83 -18.15 21.66
CA GLN A 563 -0.27 -18.02 20.72
C GLN A 563 -0.01 -18.67 19.36
N ARG A 564 1.22 -19.13 19.12
CA ARG A 564 1.69 -19.76 17.86
C ARG A 564 1.35 -18.91 16.63
N CYS A 565 1.55 -17.60 16.75
CA CYS A 565 1.28 -16.62 15.70
C CYS A 565 2.32 -15.49 15.71
N TRP A 566 2.29 -14.67 14.67
CA TRP A 566 3.09 -13.44 14.62
C TRP A 566 2.49 -12.36 15.52
N SER A 567 3.32 -11.74 16.36
CA SER A 567 2.90 -10.63 17.21
C SER A 567 2.79 -9.33 16.40
N PRO A 568 1.78 -8.47 16.67
CA PRO A 568 1.69 -7.14 16.07
C PRO A 568 2.95 -6.28 16.28
N GLU A 569 3.66 -6.50 17.39
CA GLU A 569 4.88 -5.78 17.74
C GLU A 569 6.12 -6.52 17.21
N GLY A 570 6.78 -5.94 16.21
CA GLY A 570 8.10 -6.40 15.77
C GLY A 570 9.25 -5.79 16.58
N HIS A 571 10.40 -6.44 16.55
CA HIS A 571 11.62 -5.93 17.17
C HIS A 571 12.31 -4.92 16.26
N CYS A 572 12.59 -3.73 16.77
CA CYS A 572 13.26 -2.65 16.06
C CYS A 572 14.59 -2.32 16.76
N ASP A 573 15.70 -2.37 16.04
CA ASP A 573 17.01 -2.04 16.60
C ASP A 573 17.39 -0.58 16.33
N HIS A 574 17.67 0.15 17.40
CA HIS A 574 18.29 1.48 17.40
C HIS A 574 19.58 1.42 18.21
N TYR A 575 20.69 1.90 17.64
CA TYR A 575 22.03 1.82 18.23
C TYR A 575 22.54 3.17 18.77
N LEU A 576 21.94 4.27 18.35
CA LEU A 576 22.18 5.60 18.90
C LEU A 576 21.13 5.91 19.97
N PRO A 577 21.51 6.62 21.05
CA PRO A 577 20.56 7.04 22.08
C PRO A 577 19.40 7.81 21.47
N ASP A 578 18.18 7.50 21.90
CA ASP A 578 17.04 8.36 21.62
C ASP A 578 17.26 9.68 22.34
N THR A 579 17.62 10.71 21.58
CA THR A 579 17.89 12.05 22.15
C THR A 579 16.60 12.80 22.50
N GLY A 580 15.44 12.13 22.53
CA GLY A 580 14.13 12.74 22.76
C GLY A 580 13.71 13.70 21.64
N ARG A 581 14.50 13.73 20.56
CA ARG A 581 14.17 14.42 19.32
C ARG A 581 13.44 13.41 18.45
N ASN A 582 12.12 13.35 18.59
CA ASN A 582 11.22 12.85 17.53
C ASN A 582 11.50 13.56 16.17
N ASP A 583 12.30 14.62 16.23
CA ASP A 583 12.66 15.59 15.21
C ASP A 583 13.99 15.26 14.51
N LEU A 584 14.34 13.99 14.28
CA LEU A 584 15.32 13.68 13.21
C LEU A 584 14.82 14.12 11.81
N ARG A 585 13.53 14.48 11.70
CA ARG A 585 12.92 15.23 10.56
C ARG A 585 13.48 16.64 10.40
N ARG A 586 13.86 17.31 11.50
CA ARG A 586 14.59 18.59 11.45
C ARG A 586 16.08 18.33 11.45
N SER A 587 16.57 17.94 10.28
CA SER A 587 17.85 18.49 9.91
C SER A 587 17.81 20.02 10.03
N SER A 588 18.85 20.62 10.57
CA SER A 588 19.08 22.06 10.68
C SER A 588 19.14 22.80 9.32
N LEU A 589 18.62 22.18 8.26
CA LEU A 589 18.46 22.72 6.94
C LEU A 589 16.97 23.08 6.77
N SER A 590 16.70 24.36 6.53
CA SER A 590 15.35 24.86 6.24
C SER A 590 14.64 23.99 5.19
N LEU A 591 13.29 23.98 5.16
CA LEU A 591 12.48 23.30 4.14
C LEU A 591 12.98 23.53 2.70
N ALA A 592 13.58 24.69 2.42
CA ALA A 592 14.18 25.04 1.13
C ALA A 592 15.48 24.28 0.80
N ALA A 593 16.18 23.76 1.80
CA ALA A 593 17.36 22.92 1.68
C ALA A 593 17.00 21.43 1.61
N ALA A 594 15.96 20.98 2.33
CA ALA A 594 15.39 19.63 2.20
C ALA A 594 14.74 19.40 0.82
N VAL A 595 13.99 20.40 0.33
CA VAL A 595 13.42 20.40 -1.03
C VAL A 595 14.54 20.49 -2.08
N SER A 596 15.61 21.26 -1.87
CA SER A 596 16.69 21.35 -2.87
C SER A 596 17.58 20.11 -3.01
N THR A 597 17.45 19.12 -2.11
CA THR A 597 18.21 17.86 -2.13
C THR A 597 17.41 16.66 -2.60
N ALA A 598 16.08 16.73 -2.59
CA ALA A 598 15.20 15.65 -3.00
C ALA A 598 15.19 15.56 -4.54
N GLY A 599 16.23 14.95 -5.12
CA GLY A 599 16.46 14.93 -6.57
C GLY A 599 15.45 14.09 -7.37
N ASP A 600 14.45 13.49 -6.73
CA ASP A 600 13.42 12.67 -7.38
C ASP A 600 12.05 12.72 -6.67
N ALA A 601 11.05 12.16 -7.34
CA ALA A 601 9.66 12.13 -6.89
C ALA A 601 9.40 11.20 -5.71
N GLU A 602 10.18 10.12 -5.58
CA GLU A 602 10.02 9.12 -4.51
C GLU A 602 10.45 9.72 -3.17
N GLU A 603 11.59 10.44 -3.13
CA GLU A 603 12.11 11.09 -1.94
C GLU A 603 11.14 12.17 -1.40
N LEU A 604 10.47 12.93 -2.27
CA LEU A 604 9.44 13.90 -1.86
C LEU A 604 8.25 13.22 -1.18
N VAL A 605 7.75 12.11 -1.75
CA VAL A 605 6.63 11.36 -1.16
C VAL A 605 7.03 10.75 0.18
N HIS A 606 8.25 10.21 0.28
CA HIS A 606 8.73 9.65 1.54
C HIS A 606 8.97 10.69 2.62
N LEU A 607 9.56 11.85 2.31
CA LEU A 607 9.71 12.92 3.31
C LEU A 607 8.35 13.35 3.87
N ALA A 608 7.34 13.42 3.00
CA ALA A 608 5.98 13.70 3.43
C ALA A 608 5.40 12.58 4.31
N LEU A 609 5.57 11.31 3.96
CA LEU A 609 5.10 10.16 4.75
C LEU A 609 5.88 9.94 6.04
N ALA A 610 7.15 10.30 6.02
CA ALA A 610 8.00 10.46 7.19
C ALA A 610 7.65 11.75 7.93
N GLY A 611 6.45 12.31 7.71
CA GLY A 611 5.74 13.28 8.52
C GLY A 611 6.27 14.71 8.50
N GLU A 612 6.69 15.17 7.33
CA GLU A 612 6.78 16.59 6.98
C GLU A 612 5.39 17.14 6.62
N PRO A 613 4.70 17.84 7.53
CA PRO A 613 3.27 18.11 7.38
C PRO A 613 2.98 19.12 6.25
N ILE A 614 3.89 20.07 6.01
CA ILE A 614 3.75 21.04 4.92
C ILE A 614 3.91 20.37 3.55
N LEU A 615 4.83 19.42 3.42
CA LEU A 615 5.07 18.69 2.18
C LEU A 615 3.92 17.72 1.89
N ALA A 616 3.45 17.00 2.91
CA ALA A 616 2.29 16.13 2.82
C ALA A 616 1.04 16.88 2.34
N ARG A 617 0.75 18.06 2.92
CA ARG A 617 -0.35 18.92 2.47
C ARG A 617 -0.22 19.34 1.00
N ARG A 618 0.99 19.71 0.55
CA ARG A 618 1.24 20.10 -0.85
C ARG A 618 1.04 18.92 -1.81
N LEU A 619 1.51 17.74 -1.45
CA LEU A 619 1.31 16.53 -2.26
C LEU A 619 -0.16 16.14 -2.33
N THR A 620 -0.89 16.14 -1.21
CA THR A 620 -2.35 15.88 -1.21
C THR A 620 -3.09 16.87 -2.12
N ARG A 621 -2.77 18.16 -2.04
CA ARG A 621 -3.35 19.20 -2.91
C ARG A 621 -2.96 19.06 -4.38
N PHE A 622 -1.74 18.62 -4.65
CA PHE A 622 -1.31 18.29 -6.00
C PHE A 622 -2.10 17.10 -6.56
N ILE A 623 -2.21 15.99 -5.81
CA ILE A 623 -3.02 14.81 -6.19
C ILE A 623 -4.46 15.22 -6.52
N ASP A 624 -5.07 16.03 -5.64
CA ASP A 624 -6.47 16.44 -5.76
C ASP A 624 -6.70 17.40 -6.96
N THR A 625 -5.67 18.10 -7.45
CA THR A 625 -5.80 19.11 -8.53
C THR A 625 -5.00 18.82 -9.80
N ALA A 626 -4.26 17.71 -9.86
CA ALA A 626 -3.32 17.42 -10.94
C ALA A 626 -3.97 17.39 -12.34
N HIS A 627 -5.22 16.94 -12.40
CA HIS A 627 -6.02 16.72 -13.61
C HIS A 627 -6.89 17.93 -14.01
N LEU A 628 -6.90 19.01 -13.22
CA LEU A 628 -7.76 20.17 -13.47
C LEU A 628 -7.16 21.09 -14.55
N PRO A 629 -8.00 21.66 -15.43
CA PRO A 629 -7.55 22.36 -16.64
C PRO A 629 -6.88 23.72 -16.37
N ASP A 630 -7.20 24.36 -15.24
CA ASP A 630 -6.72 25.70 -14.91
C ASP A 630 -6.56 25.93 -13.39
N LEU A 631 -5.83 26.99 -13.04
CA LEU A 631 -5.52 27.33 -11.65
C LEU A 631 -6.73 27.83 -10.84
N LYS A 632 -7.77 28.37 -11.49
CA LYS A 632 -8.99 28.83 -10.83
C LYS A 632 -9.80 27.62 -10.38
N SER A 633 -10.04 26.66 -11.28
CA SER A 633 -10.68 25.38 -10.94
C SER A 633 -9.94 24.64 -9.81
N ALA A 634 -8.60 24.64 -9.84
CA ALA A 634 -7.80 24.06 -8.76
C ALA A 634 -7.91 24.82 -7.44
N GLY A 635 -8.03 26.15 -7.47
CA GLY A 635 -8.27 26.98 -6.29
C GLY A 635 -9.64 26.72 -5.68
N ASP A 636 -10.68 26.63 -6.50
CA ASP A 636 -12.07 26.40 -6.09
C ASP A 636 -12.24 25.03 -5.40
N VAL A 637 -11.64 23.96 -5.96
CA VAL A 637 -11.66 22.61 -5.35
C VAL A 637 -10.94 22.58 -4.00
N LEU A 638 -9.88 23.36 -3.83
CA LEU A 638 -9.08 23.38 -2.60
C LEU A 638 -9.51 24.43 -1.58
N GLY A 639 -10.45 25.32 -1.93
CA GLY A 639 -10.83 26.48 -1.11
C GLY A 639 -9.69 27.47 -0.88
N VAL A 640 -8.77 27.63 -1.86
CA VAL A 640 -7.62 28.56 -1.75
C VAL A 640 -7.48 29.44 -2.97
N GLN A 641 -6.80 30.58 -2.79
CA GLN A 641 -6.49 31.50 -3.90
C GLN A 641 -5.63 30.81 -4.98
N PRO A 642 -5.88 31.03 -6.29
CA PRO A 642 -5.09 30.43 -7.39
C PRO A 642 -3.58 30.67 -7.28
N LEU A 643 -3.19 31.81 -6.71
CA LEU A 643 -1.79 32.15 -6.42
C LEU A 643 -1.14 31.18 -5.42
N GLN A 644 -1.91 30.70 -4.43
CA GLN A 644 -1.43 29.71 -3.46
C GLN A 644 -1.17 28.36 -4.14
N VAL A 645 -2.06 27.93 -5.04
CA VAL A 645 -1.88 26.71 -5.84
C VAL A 645 -0.61 26.80 -6.69
N THR A 646 -0.37 27.95 -7.30
CA THR A 646 0.85 28.19 -8.10
C THR A 646 2.12 28.10 -7.25
N LYS A 647 2.11 28.69 -6.05
CA LYS A 647 3.24 28.61 -5.12
C LYS A 647 3.51 27.18 -4.67
N GLU A 648 2.47 26.44 -4.30
CA GLU A 648 2.62 25.05 -3.84
C GLU A 648 3.15 24.13 -4.94
N ARG A 649 2.68 24.29 -6.19
CA ARG A 649 3.23 23.59 -7.36
C ARG A 649 4.69 23.97 -7.62
N SER A 650 5.04 25.25 -7.50
CA SER A 650 6.43 25.72 -7.65
C SER A 650 7.36 25.06 -6.64
N TYR A 651 6.95 24.92 -5.37
CA TYR A 651 7.79 24.26 -4.38
C TYR A 651 8.02 22.77 -4.64
N LEU A 652 7.04 22.08 -5.22
CA LEU A 652 7.18 20.68 -5.62
C LEU A 652 8.09 20.55 -6.86
N ALA A 653 7.93 21.42 -7.86
CA ALA A 653 8.80 21.48 -9.04
C ALA A 653 10.25 21.83 -8.69
N ASP A 654 10.45 22.79 -7.78
CA ASP A 654 11.78 23.15 -7.26
C ASP A 654 12.40 21.99 -6.46
N GLY A 655 11.57 21.12 -5.88
CA GLY A 655 11.99 19.88 -5.25
C GLY A 655 12.52 18.88 -6.24
N LEU A 656 11.66 18.51 -7.20
CA LEU A 656 11.98 17.57 -8.28
C LEU A 656 13.16 18.01 -9.17
N GLY A 657 13.43 19.32 -9.24
CA GLY A 657 14.37 19.88 -10.22
C GLY A 657 13.82 19.83 -11.66
N ASP A 658 12.53 19.54 -11.83
CA ASP A 658 11.83 19.43 -13.10
C ASP A 658 10.43 20.08 -13.00
N ASP A 659 9.87 20.50 -14.13
CA ASP A 659 8.54 21.11 -14.17
C ASP A 659 7.46 20.04 -13.99
N LEU A 660 6.42 20.32 -13.18
CA LEU A 660 5.29 19.40 -13.00
C LEU A 660 4.36 19.32 -14.21
N TYR A 661 4.38 20.35 -15.05
CA TYR A 661 3.50 20.51 -16.20
C TYR A 661 4.31 20.94 -17.42
N THR A 662 3.86 20.57 -18.62
CA THR A 662 4.45 21.02 -19.88
C THR A 662 4.32 22.54 -20.06
N ALA A 663 5.28 23.13 -20.79
CA ALA A 663 5.26 24.56 -21.13
C ALA A 663 4.18 24.91 -22.19
N THR A 664 3.69 23.90 -22.93
CA THR A 664 2.68 24.05 -23.97
C THR A 664 1.26 24.19 -23.38
N LEU A 665 0.42 25.00 -24.04
CA LEU A 665 -1.00 25.11 -23.72
C LEU A 665 -1.82 24.15 -24.61
N PRO A 666 -2.77 23.38 -24.06
CA PRO A 666 -3.12 23.27 -22.65
C PRO A 666 -2.05 22.55 -21.82
N LYS A 667 -1.85 23.00 -20.58
CA LYS A 667 -0.83 22.44 -19.68
C LYS A 667 -1.17 20.99 -19.34
N MET A 668 -0.36 20.05 -19.81
CA MET A 668 -0.45 18.64 -19.43
C MET A 668 0.58 18.32 -18.34
N LEU A 669 0.40 17.22 -17.61
CA LEU A 669 1.44 16.75 -16.69
C LEU A 669 2.71 16.39 -17.48
N SER A 670 3.86 16.79 -16.97
CA SER A 670 5.14 16.32 -17.49
C SER A 670 5.39 14.86 -17.10
N SER A 671 6.48 14.26 -17.58
CA SER A 671 6.93 12.93 -17.13
C SER A 671 7.16 12.92 -15.61
N ALA A 672 7.87 13.93 -15.08
CA ALA A 672 8.13 14.07 -13.64
C ALA A 672 6.85 14.33 -12.82
N GLY A 673 5.91 15.11 -13.35
CA GLY A 673 4.62 15.35 -12.72
C GLY A 673 3.74 14.10 -12.67
N SER A 674 3.79 13.28 -13.72
CA SER A 674 3.06 12.00 -13.79
C SER A 674 3.66 10.97 -12.83
N GLU A 675 4.99 10.85 -12.80
CA GLU A 675 5.71 9.98 -11.87
C GLU A 675 5.42 10.35 -10.41
N LEU A 676 5.47 11.64 -10.06
CA LEU A 676 5.11 12.10 -8.72
C LEU A 676 3.65 11.79 -8.37
N LEU A 677 2.74 11.97 -9.32
CA LEU A 677 1.33 11.66 -9.10
C LEU A 677 1.11 10.15 -8.85
N ASP A 678 1.76 9.30 -9.63
CA ASP A 678 1.63 7.84 -9.53
C ASP A 678 2.23 7.29 -8.23
N LEU A 679 3.36 7.85 -7.77
CA LEU A 679 3.99 7.49 -6.50
C LEU A 679 3.19 7.99 -5.29
N ALA A 680 2.61 9.19 -5.36
CA ALA A 680 1.92 9.80 -4.22
C ALA A 680 0.47 9.31 -4.05
N ARG A 681 -0.22 8.97 -5.15
CA ARG A 681 -1.65 8.60 -5.16
C ARG A 681 -2.01 7.40 -4.25
N PRO A 682 -1.24 6.29 -4.19
CA PRO A 682 -1.53 5.18 -3.29
C PRO A 682 -1.52 5.57 -1.80
N HIS A 683 -0.82 6.64 -1.44
CA HIS A 683 -0.65 7.09 -0.07
C HIS A 683 -1.51 8.31 0.28
N ARG A 684 -2.49 8.66 -0.55
CA ARG A 684 -3.30 9.89 -0.44
C ARG A 684 -3.88 10.10 0.97
N ASP A 685 -4.48 9.07 1.57
CA ASP A 685 -5.16 9.21 2.86
C ASP A 685 -4.17 9.41 4.02
N ARG A 686 -3.05 8.68 4.00
CA ARG A 686 -1.97 8.83 4.99
C ARG A 686 -1.26 10.18 4.86
N LEU A 687 -1.01 10.65 3.63
CA LEU A 687 -0.49 12.00 3.38
C LEU A 687 -1.46 13.08 3.87
N ARG A 688 -2.77 12.87 3.68
CA ARG A 688 -3.80 13.80 4.14
C ARG A 688 -3.85 13.87 5.66
N GLU A 689 -3.75 12.74 6.35
CA GLU A 689 -3.66 12.66 7.80
C GLU A 689 -2.47 13.45 8.34
N ILE A 690 -1.27 13.17 7.84
CA ILE A 690 -0.04 13.91 8.21
C ILE A 690 -0.17 15.41 7.90
N GLY A 691 -0.80 15.75 6.78
CA GLY A 691 -1.00 17.12 6.35
C GLY A 691 -1.99 17.93 7.20
N ARG A 692 -2.80 17.28 8.05
CA ARG A 692 -3.75 17.97 8.96
C ARG A 692 -3.02 18.78 10.03
N ASP A 693 -1.88 18.28 10.49
CA ASP A 693 -1.06 18.94 11.53
C ASP A 693 -0.17 20.06 10.98
N ALA A 694 -0.25 20.35 9.68
CA ALA A 694 0.50 21.44 9.08
C ALA A 694 -0.01 22.77 9.64
N PRO A 695 0.85 23.62 10.24
CA PRO A 695 0.41 24.88 10.81
C PRO A 695 -0.40 25.66 9.77
N GLY A 696 -1.65 25.93 10.14
CA GLY A 696 -2.54 26.80 9.39
C GLY A 696 -1.97 28.20 9.39
N ARG A 697 -2.23 28.95 8.32
CA ARG A 697 -2.13 30.41 8.37
C ARG A 697 -3.09 30.85 9.48
N ARG A 698 -2.60 31.38 10.61
CA ARG A 698 -3.47 31.96 11.64
C ARG A 698 -4.29 33.06 10.98
N ASP A 699 -5.59 33.10 11.31
CA ASP A 699 -6.46 34.19 10.91
C ASP A 699 -5.86 35.52 11.37
N PRO A 700 -5.99 36.61 10.58
CA PRO A 700 -5.45 37.93 10.91
C PRO A 700 -6.10 38.60 12.14
N ALA A 701 -6.95 37.88 12.89
CA ALA A 701 -7.65 38.35 14.08
C ALA A 701 -6.86 38.13 15.39
N ASP A 702 -5.83 37.29 15.41
CA ASP A 702 -4.99 37.12 16.61
C ASP A 702 -3.79 38.08 16.57
N GLY A 703 -3.68 38.91 17.60
CA GLY A 703 -2.85 40.12 17.70
C GLY A 703 -1.34 39.99 17.44
N PRO A 704 -0.62 41.13 17.50
CA PRO A 704 0.65 41.29 16.82
C PRO A 704 1.77 40.65 17.63
N ASN A 705 2.44 39.66 17.05
CA ASN A 705 3.83 39.40 17.43
C ASN A 705 4.76 39.84 16.30
N SER A 706 5.85 40.45 16.73
CA SER A 706 6.53 41.56 16.06
C SER A 706 6.97 41.28 14.61
N ALA A 707 6.83 42.30 13.77
CA ALA A 707 7.34 42.38 12.40
C ALA A 707 8.86 42.12 12.26
N VAL A 708 9.58 41.86 13.35
CA VAL A 708 11.04 41.65 13.40
C VAL A 708 11.42 40.22 12.98
N ASP A 709 10.66 39.19 13.35
CA ASP A 709 10.96 37.79 12.99
C ASP A 709 10.60 37.48 11.53
N GLU A 710 9.52 38.07 11.02
CA GLU A 710 9.08 37.89 9.64
C GLU A 710 9.98 38.66 8.65
N ALA A 711 10.49 39.83 9.05
CA ALA A 711 11.50 40.56 8.28
C ALA A 711 12.85 39.81 8.23
N GLN A 712 13.25 39.09 9.29
CA GLN A 712 14.43 38.22 9.29
C GLN A 712 14.23 36.95 8.43
N TYR A 713 13.04 36.34 8.47
CA TYR A 713 12.73 35.13 7.69
C TYR A 713 12.59 35.41 6.19
N GLN A 714 11.95 36.53 5.80
CA GLN A 714 11.90 36.98 4.40
C GLN A 714 13.27 37.43 3.87
N ARG A 715 14.15 37.99 4.72
CA ARG A 715 15.53 38.33 4.35
C ARG A 715 16.42 37.11 4.11
N LYS A 716 16.18 35.97 4.78
CA LYS A 716 17.00 34.75 4.63
C LYS A 716 16.56 33.84 3.49
N THR A 717 15.25 33.76 3.18
CA THR A 717 14.72 32.89 2.10
C THR A 717 14.67 33.56 0.72
N ARG A 718 14.82 34.89 0.66
CA ARG A 718 14.96 35.68 -0.59
C ARG A 718 16.36 36.30 -0.75
N ARG A 719 17.45 35.62 -0.38
CA ARG A 719 18.73 36.02 -0.96
C ARG A 719 18.76 35.59 -2.42
N ARG A 720 18.23 36.46 -3.28
CA ARG A 720 18.59 36.49 -4.70
C ARG A 720 20.12 36.48 -4.76
N TYR A 721 20.71 35.76 -5.71
CA TYR A 721 22.14 35.87 -5.97
C TYR A 721 22.50 37.36 -6.05
N ARG A 722 23.40 37.80 -5.18
CA ARG A 722 23.97 39.14 -5.33
C ARG A 722 24.82 39.10 -6.60
N PRO A 723 24.69 40.10 -7.50
CA PRO A 723 25.59 40.21 -8.62
C PRO A 723 27.02 40.27 -8.08
N THR A 724 27.86 39.30 -8.44
CA THR A 724 29.29 39.36 -8.13
C THR A 724 29.99 40.16 -9.21
N ALA A 725 31.15 40.75 -8.88
CA ALA A 725 31.94 41.53 -9.84
C ALA A 725 32.26 40.73 -11.11
N ASN A 726 32.50 39.42 -10.97
CA ASN A 726 32.88 38.51 -12.06
C ASN A 726 31.66 37.74 -12.65
N GLY A 727 30.43 38.03 -12.19
CA GLY A 727 29.21 37.37 -12.67
C GLY A 727 29.01 35.92 -12.21
N ILE A 728 29.94 35.31 -11.48
CA ILE A 728 29.84 33.94 -10.94
C ILE A 728 28.99 33.89 -9.66
N PRO A 729 28.09 32.91 -9.49
CA PRO A 729 27.31 32.74 -8.25
C PRO A 729 28.19 32.44 -7.01
N GLU A 730 28.05 33.19 -5.90
CA GLU A 730 28.84 33.01 -4.64
C GLU A 730 28.58 31.68 -3.88
N GLN A 731 27.44 31.03 -4.15
CA GLN A 731 27.04 29.80 -3.48
C GLN A 731 27.29 28.62 -4.42
N HIS A 732 28.18 27.73 -4.02
CA HIS A 732 28.49 26.51 -4.77
C HIS A 732 27.96 25.28 -4.04
N CYS A 733 27.60 24.26 -4.80
CA CYS A 733 27.21 22.96 -4.28
C CYS A 733 28.48 22.15 -3.98
N PRO A 734 28.73 21.75 -2.71
CA PRO A 734 29.89 20.92 -2.39
C PRO A 734 29.73 19.53 -2.99
N ILE A 735 30.79 19.03 -3.64
CA ILE A 735 30.80 17.70 -4.23
C ILE A 735 30.97 16.65 -3.12
N PRO A 736 30.06 15.67 -2.98
CA PRO A 736 30.16 14.68 -1.92
C PRO A 736 31.42 13.82 -2.02
N ASP A 737 32.18 13.69 -0.93
CA ASP A 737 33.36 12.80 -0.85
C ASP A 737 33.05 11.31 -1.06
N SER A 738 31.77 10.93 -1.09
CA SER A 738 31.31 9.57 -1.34
C SER A 738 31.21 9.20 -2.82
N LEU A 739 31.38 10.17 -3.74
CA LEU A 739 31.38 9.87 -5.16
C LEU A 739 32.68 9.14 -5.55
N PRO A 740 32.64 8.20 -6.51
CA PRO A 740 33.82 7.46 -6.95
C PRO A 740 34.88 8.42 -7.49
N ASP A 741 36.15 8.22 -7.14
CA ASP A 741 37.25 8.99 -7.73
C ASP A 741 37.46 8.54 -9.18
N ASN A 742 36.94 9.33 -10.11
CA ASN A 742 37.09 9.17 -11.54
C ASN A 742 37.36 10.54 -12.18
N GLU A 743 37.60 10.56 -13.49
CA GLU A 743 37.96 11.79 -14.21
C GLU A 743 36.87 12.89 -14.10
N ILE A 744 35.60 12.50 -14.07
CA ILE A 744 34.47 13.43 -13.98
C ILE A 744 34.39 14.07 -12.58
N THR A 745 34.50 13.27 -11.52
CA THR A 745 34.54 13.81 -10.15
C THR A 745 35.77 14.64 -9.87
N ALA A 746 36.92 14.31 -10.47
CA ALA A 746 38.12 15.14 -10.41
C ALA A 746 37.86 16.54 -11.01
N LEU A 747 37.24 16.61 -12.19
CA LEU A 747 36.84 17.87 -12.82
C LEU A 747 35.82 18.65 -11.96
N MET A 748 34.79 17.97 -11.45
CA MET A 748 33.77 18.60 -10.59
C MET A 748 34.34 19.20 -9.29
N ARG A 749 35.43 18.63 -8.76
CA ARG A 749 36.11 19.17 -7.57
C ARG A 749 37.00 20.37 -7.87
N GLN A 750 37.47 20.51 -9.12
CA GLN A 750 38.34 21.61 -9.54
C GLN A 750 37.57 22.90 -9.83
N TYR A 751 36.31 22.79 -10.27
CA TYR A 751 35.51 23.94 -10.68
C TYR A 751 34.29 24.16 -9.77
N PRO A 752 33.82 25.40 -9.60
CA PRO A 752 32.62 25.66 -8.82
C PRO A 752 31.37 25.10 -9.51
N MET A 753 30.58 24.31 -8.77
CA MET A 753 29.39 23.63 -9.28
C MET A 753 28.10 24.19 -8.66
N LEU A 754 26.99 24.11 -9.38
CA LEU A 754 25.64 24.43 -8.94
C LEU A 754 24.77 23.18 -8.98
N SER A 755 23.86 23.03 -8.02
CA SER A 755 22.78 22.04 -8.11
C SER A 755 21.68 22.54 -9.04
N THR A 756 20.80 21.64 -9.49
CA THR A 756 19.57 22.00 -10.24
C THR A 756 18.79 23.12 -9.57
N ALA A 757 18.58 23.04 -8.25
CA ALA A 757 17.91 24.08 -7.47
C ALA A 757 18.70 25.40 -7.44
N GLY A 758 20.04 25.33 -7.42
CA GLY A 758 20.92 26.50 -7.52
C GLY A 758 20.75 27.24 -8.85
N VAL A 759 20.72 26.50 -9.97
CA VAL A 759 20.50 27.06 -11.31
C VAL A 759 19.08 27.64 -11.43
N ARG A 760 18.06 26.91 -10.95
CA ARG A 760 16.66 27.37 -10.97
C ARG A 760 16.44 28.67 -10.21
N ARG A 761 17.14 28.86 -9.08
CA ARG A 761 17.11 30.13 -8.32
C ARG A 761 17.78 31.29 -9.07
N LEU A 762 18.77 30.98 -9.91
CA LEU A 762 19.51 31.97 -10.67
C LEU A 762 18.71 32.46 -11.88
N LEU A 763 18.17 31.55 -12.68
CA LEU A 763 17.39 31.83 -13.89
C LEU A 763 16.06 32.55 -13.58
N ARG A 764 15.42 33.11 -14.61
CA ARG A 764 14.11 33.77 -14.48
C ARG A 764 13.01 32.70 -14.40
N PRO A 765 11.89 32.94 -13.68
CA PRO A 765 10.81 31.96 -13.54
C PRO A 765 10.12 31.50 -14.84
N ARG A 766 10.36 32.20 -15.96
CA ARG A 766 9.83 31.85 -17.29
C ARG A 766 10.83 31.07 -18.14
N ASP A 767 12.08 30.95 -17.70
CA ASP A 767 13.11 30.25 -18.44
C ASP A 767 12.91 28.73 -18.29
N PRO A 768 13.31 27.91 -19.27
CA PRO A 768 13.20 26.46 -19.20
C PRO A 768 13.91 25.87 -17.98
N ALA A 769 13.44 24.71 -17.51
CA ALA A 769 14.10 23.99 -16.41
C ALA A 769 15.59 23.71 -16.74
N PRO A 770 16.49 23.73 -15.74
CA PRO A 770 17.92 23.45 -15.97
C PRO A 770 18.19 22.12 -16.67
N LYS A 771 17.35 21.11 -16.41
CA LYS A 771 17.41 19.81 -17.10
C LYS A 771 17.01 19.94 -18.57
N SER A 772 15.92 20.64 -18.86
CA SER A 772 15.50 20.92 -20.25
C SER A 772 16.56 21.70 -21.03
N LEU A 773 17.27 22.65 -20.41
CA LEU A 773 18.37 23.38 -21.06
C LEU A 773 19.55 22.45 -21.39
N ALA A 774 19.80 21.45 -20.54
CA ALA A 774 20.85 20.47 -20.79
C ALA A 774 20.44 19.44 -21.85
N ASP A 775 19.19 19.01 -21.85
CA ASP A 775 18.63 18.11 -22.86
C ASP A 775 18.60 18.76 -24.25
N GLN A 776 18.43 20.09 -24.29
CA GLN A 776 18.55 20.92 -25.52
C GLN A 776 20.01 21.17 -25.93
N GLY A 777 20.99 20.76 -25.13
CA GLY A 777 22.41 21.02 -25.38
C GLY A 777 22.87 22.45 -25.10
N THR A 778 22.01 23.33 -24.58
CA THR A 778 22.37 24.73 -24.27
C THR A 778 23.36 24.81 -23.10
N VAL A 779 23.30 23.88 -22.15
CA VAL A 779 24.22 23.79 -21.00
C VAL A 779 24.74 22.38 -20.78
N ILE A 780 25.95 22.26 -20.24
CA ILE A 780 26.52 20.99 -19.78
C ILE A 780 26.12 20.71 -18.33
N ASN A 781 25.81 19.44 -18.04
CA ASN A 781 25.60 18.93 -16.70
C ASN A 781 26.37 17.62 -16.51
N PHE A 782 26.61 17.26 -15.25
CA PHE A 782 27.08 15.94 -14.86
C PHE A 782 26.05 15.26 -13.99
N GLN A 783 25.66 14.05 -14.38
CA GLN A 783 24.70 13.24 -13.66
C GLN A 783 25.41 12.18 -12.80
N PHE A 784 25.11 12.17 -11.50
CA PHE A 784 25.51 11.11 -10.58
C PHE A 784 24.29 10.63 -9.79
N GLY A 785 23.83 9.41 -10.08
CA GLY A 785 22.53 8.93 -9.61
C GLY A 785 21.40 9.83 -10.15
N HIS A 786 20.63 10.41 -9.24
CA HIS A 786 19.55 11.36 -9.56
C HIS A 786 19.97 12.84 -9.44
N ALA A 787 21.18 13.13 -8.96
CA ALA A 787 21.65 14.51 -8.79
C ALA A 787 22.34 15.00 -10.07
N LEU A 788 21.93 16.20 -10.53
CA LEU A 788 22.56 16.92 -11.63
C LEU A 788 23.40 18.07 -11.08
N TYR A 789 24.64 18.15 -11.55
CA TYR A 789 25.60 19.19 -11.20
C TYR A 789 25.96 19.99 -12.43
N TYR A 790 25.89 21.32 -12.32
CA TYR A 790 26.12 22.24 -13.42
C TYR A 790 27.34 23.11 -13.13
N PRO A 791 28.36 23.14 -14.00
CA PRO A 791 29.46 24.09 -13.89
C PRO A 791 28.93 25.53 -13.83
N ALA A 792 29.38 26.30 -12.83
CA ALA A 792 28.83 27.63 -12.54
C ALA A 792 29.16 28.67 -13.62
N PHE A 793 30.25 28.50 -14.37
CA PHE A 793 30.72 29.45 -15.39
C PHE A 793 29.67 29.74 -16.49
N GLN A 794 28.81 28.75 -16.77
CA GLN A 794 27.79 28.81 -17.82
C GLN A 794 26.71 29.86 -17.58
N PHE A 795 26.59 30.31 -16.33
CA PHE A 795 25.53 31.20 -15.91
C PHE A 795 26.10 32.56 -15.49
N ASP A 796 25.36 33.62 -15.81
CA ASP A 796 25.69 34.96 -15.36
C ASP A 796 24.65 35.47 -14.35
N THR A 797 25.11 35.76 -13.14
CA THR A 797 24.28 36.31 -12.06
C THR A 797 23.76 37.72 -12.34
N ARG A 798 24.43 38.49 -13.23
CA ARG A 798 24.04 39.86 -13.58
C ARG A 798 22.84 39.87 -14.53
N THR A 799 22.94 39.11 -15.62
CA THR A 799 21.88 38.99 -16.64
C THR A 799 20.80 37.98 -16.28
N ARG A 800 21.11 37.05 -15.36
CA ARG A 800 20.26 35.94 -14.91
C ARG A 800 19.86 35.01 -16.04
N TYR A 801 20.82 34.71 -16.91
CA TYR A 801 20.64 33.86 -18.08
C TYR A 801 21.87 32.97 -18.27
N VAL A 802 21.76 31.97 -19.14
CA VAL A 802 22.92 31.24 -19.66
C VAL A 802 23.74 32.21 -20.51
N ARG A 803 25.08 32.22 -20.36
CA ARG A 803 25.93 33.11 -21.16
C ARG A 803 25.74 32.78 -22.65
N PRO A 804 25.41 33.75 -23.54
CA PRO A 804 25.09 33.47 -24.93
C PRO A 804 26.17 32.65 -25.67
N VAL A 805 27.44 33.02 -25.48
CA VAL A 805 28.59 32.30 -26.08
C VAL A 805 28.68 30.84 -25.64
N VAL A 806 28.21 30.50 -24.43
CA VAL A 806 28.20 29.13 -23.91
C VAL A 806 27.14 28.29 -24.62
N GLY A 807 25.94 28.84 -24.81
CA GLY A 807 24.88 28.19 -25.57
C GLY A 807 25.30 27.96 -27.03
N GLU A 808 25.85 28.99 -27.69
CA GLU A 808 26.35 28.90 -29.07
C GLU A 808 27.40 27.80 -29.25
N ILE A 809 28.40 27.74 -28.36
CA ILE A 809 29.48 26.77 -28.44
C ILE A 809 29.01 25.35 -28.09
N ASN A 810 28.16 25.20 -27.06
CA ASN A 810 27.63 23.89 -26.70
C ASN A 810 26.73 23.33 -27.82
N GLU A 811 25.92 24.19 -28.47
CA GLU A 811 25.13 23.81 -29.65
C GLU A 811 26.03 23.41 -30.83
N HIS A 812 27.17 24.09 -31.03
CA HIS A 812 28.14 23.76 -32.07
C HIS A 812 28.72 22.35 -31.90
N PHE A 813 29.11 21.97 -30.68
CA PHE A 813 29.54 20.60 -30.37
C PHE A 813 28.38 19.59 -30.27
N GLY A 814 27.14 20.09 -30.14
CA GLY A 814 25.97 19.39 -29.61
C GLY A 814 25.34 18.32 -30.50
N THR A 815 25.84 18.08 -31.71
CA THR A 815 25.29 17.03 -32.61
C THR A 815 26.14 15.76 -32.71
N SER A 816 27.37 15.73 -32.19
CA SER A 816 28.33 14.64 -32.49
C SER A 816 29.16 14.09 -31.31
N THR A 817 29.35 14.83 -30.20
CA THR A 817 30.50 14.53 -29.30
C THR A 817 30.18 14.25 -27.82
N GLY A 818 28.93 14.39 -27.38
CA GLY A 818 28.48 14.05 -26.02
C GLY A 818 28.98 15.00 -24.90
N PRO A 819 28.29 15.07 -23.73
CA PRO A 819 28.49 16.15 -22.74
C PRO A 819 29.89 16.20 -22.10
N LEU A 820 30.57 15.05 -22.00
CA LEU A 820 31.90 14.96 -21.39
C LEU A 820 33.00 15.53 -22.29
N ALA A 821 32.88 15.39 -23.61
CA ALA A 821 33.85 15.97 -24.55
C ALA A 821 33.76 17.50 -24.56
N VAL A 822 32.53 18.02 -24.55
CA VAL A 822 32.26 19.47 -24.45
C VAL A 822 32.83 20.02 -23.14
N ALA A 823 32.62 19.31 -22.02
CA ALA A 823 33.21 19.68 -20.74
C ALA A 823 34.75 19.70 -20.78
N ARG A 824 35.39 18.70 -21.40
CA ARG A 824 36.87 18.66 -21.54
C ARG A 824 37.40 19.87 -22.30
N TRP A 825 36.72 20.29 -23.38
CA TRP A 825 37.09 21.48 -24.12
C TRP A 825 37.00 22.74 -23.25
N TRP A 826 35.88 22.93 -22.53
CA TRP A 826 35.70 24.09 -21.66
C TRP A 826 36.75 24.20 -20.54
N PHE A 827 37.25 23.07 -20.05
CA PHE A 827 38.22 23.00 -18.97
C PHE A 827 39.67 22.80 -19.43
N ALA A 828 39.93 22.66 -20.73
CA ALA A 828 41.27 22.50 -21.26
C ALA A 828 42.05 23.82 -21.20
N THR A 829 43.28 23.79 -20.69
CA THR A 829 44.19 24.94 -20.62
C THR A 829 45.08 25.10 -21.86
N GLN A 830 44.88 24.26 -22.89
CA GLN A 830 45.74 24.18 -24.09
C GLN A 830 45.05 24.66 -25.38
N VAL A 831 44.11 25.59 -25.27
CA VAL A 831 43.57 26.26 -26.47
C VAL A 831 44.55 27.36 -26.88
N THR A 832 45.07 27.29 -28.11
CA THR A 832 46.30 27.94 -28.61
C THR A 832 46.34 29.48 -28.65
N GLU A 833 45.41 30.19 -28.02
CA GLU A 833 45.38 31.67 -27.96
C GLU A 833 45.08 32.22 -26.55
N THR A 834 45.10 31.38 -25.51
CA THR A 834 44.43 31.70 -24.22
C THR A 834 45.33 32.17 -23.07
N ASP A 835 46.62 32.40 -23.31
CA ASP A 835 47.57 32.87 -22.27
C ASP A 835 47.57 31.97 -21.01
N GLY A 836 47.31 30.67 -21.19
CA GLY A 836 47.25 29.66 -20.12
C GLY A 836 45.91 29.55 -19.37
N ARG A 837 44.90 30.34 -19.73
CA ARG A 837 43.55 30.29 -19.14
C ARG A 837 42.64 29.31 -19.88
N SER A 838 41.70 28.70 -19.16
CA SER A 838 40.69 27.82 -19.77
C SER A 838 39.62 28.60 -20.53
N PRO A 839 38.97 28.02 -21.55
CA PRO A 839 37.81 28.63 -22.20
C PRO A 839 36.69 29.03 -21.23
N ALA A 840 36.50 28.26 -20.15
CA ALA A 840 35.54 28.58 -19.10
C ALA A 840 35.87 29.89 -18.36
N GLU A 841 37.15 30.17 -18.11
CA GLU A 841 37.61 31.42 -17.49
C GLU A 841 37.42 32.61 -18.44
N LEU A 842 37.70 32.44 -19.72
CA LEU A 842 37.48 33.48 -20.73
C LEU A 842 36.00 33.83 -20.91
N ALA A 843 35.11 32.82 -20.84
CA ALA A 843 33.67 33.02 -20.88
C ALA A 843 33.14 33.79 -19.66
N ILE A 844 33.82 33.68 -18.51
CA ILE A 844 33.48 34.45 -17.30
C ILE A 844 33.81 35.93 -17.49
N GLU A 845 34.99 36.24 -18.04
CA GLU A 845 35.46 37.61 -18.29
C GLU A 845 34.58 38.36 -19.30
N GLY A 846 34.06 37.64 -20.31
CA GLY A 846 33.05 38.16 -21.25
C GLY A 846 33.57 39.16 -22.31
N SER A 847 34.88 39.43 -22.35
CA SER A 847 35.52 40.26 -23.40
C SER A 847 36.19 39.44 -24.51
N HIS A 848 36.02 38.11 -24.49
CA HIS A 848 36.78 37.18 -25.34
C HIS A 848 35.88 36.26 -26.19
N ASP A 849 34.60 36.60 -26.36
CA ASP A 849 33.62 35.76 -27.07
C ASP A 849 34.07 35.41 -28.50
N ASP A 850 34.67 36.35 -29.24
CA ASP A 850 35.16 36.09 -30.60
C ASP A 850 36.39 35.18 -30.63
N ALA A 851 37.25 35.22 -29.61
CA ALA A 851 38.36 34.29 -29.48
C ALA A 851 37.86 32.88 -29.17
N LEU A 852 36.87 32.75 -28.28
CA LEU A 852 36.20 31.47 -27.98
C LEU A 852 35.54 30.87 -29.23
N ARG A 853 34.87 31.68 -30.04
CA ARG A 853 34.26 31.22 -31.31
C ARG A 853 35.29 30.76 -32.33
N ARG A 854 36.46 31.41 -32.44
CA ARG A 854 37.55 30.97 -33.33
C ARG A 854 38.19 29.67 -32.85
N ALA A 855 38.52 29.61 -31.56
CA ALA A 855 39.06 28.42 -30.93
C ALA A 855 38.16 27.20 -31.07
N CYS A 856 36.84 27.39 -30.94
CA CYS A 856 35.85 26.34 -31.14
C CYS A 856 35.89 25.79 -32.58
N ARG A 857 35.97 26.66 -33.60
CA ARG A 857 36.03 26.23 -35.01
C ARG A 857 37.34 25.52 -35.36
N MET A 858 38.48 25.98 -34.82
CA MET A 858 39.77 25.34 -35.07
C MET A 858 39.89 23.94 -34.47
N HIS A 859 39.11 23.64 -33.43
CA HIS A 859 39.07 22.32 -32.80
C HIS A 859 38.35 21.27 -33.66
N ASP A 860 37.47 21.66 -34.58
CA ASP A 860 36.81 20.73 -35.52
C ASP A 860 37.68 20.39 -36.75
N ASP A 861 38.70 21.21 -37.04
CA ASP A 861 39.64 20.99 -38.15
C ASP A 861 40.83 20.07 -37.78
N CYS A 862 40.88 19.56 -36.54
CA CYS A 862 41.90 18.63 -36.01
C CYS A 862 41.26 17.31 -35.58
#